data_AF-A0A1B9GEJ3-F1
#
_entry.id   AF-A0A1B9GEJ3-F1
#
_cell.length_a   1.000
_cell.length_b   1.000
_cell.length_c   1.000
_cell.angle_alpha   90.00
_cell.angle_beta   90.00
_cell.angle_gamma   90.00
#
_symmetry.space_group_name_H-M   'P 1'
#
loop_
_entity.id
_entity.type
_entity.pdbx_description
1 polymer ?
#
loop_
_entity_poly.entity_id
_entity_poly.type
_entity_poly.pdbx_seq_one_letter_code
_entity_poly.pdbx_strand_id
1 'polypeptide(L)'
;MSVSTLPSTSSSSSHTTTFLQVASTKEQEKDVEGQPSPLPLLLLLPPELIDHLLSLVPPSHRQITSLALTRVFPQYPISERHLFEHVVVYNARQLWPLWRKLKSINDHAQSHSQVDPLSSHEDLGVGVDTKGRSITRSGAIKSFTLKSWKGDVDILNNILRCISPDKGLNTIMLNIGTNFSPDHLEEMFENPRMEMRRLEMRFRPYVEQASYYQFLAGSYFDTAVETLTKKWPSLPSFTHLSIVQDLPPRSTVPPTAVNSKSTSLAGSFADLSMAGTTPTATESSSDQDDSGRSTPPTSISSASENPFDIGTSKAYTGHGPFGNPFLNEKLGITKPKTFAQPIVFFDINCISKFGLSPVAEHLTHLRLRVPSRDILRVLIAPPRGMVTTKRLFPSLRYLDISTTNVRIDTNLTTLLRTYSRLEHLVLDRVNLFGFTARDKGPELCNDLGGLIVSAGLARGKEKERQIAQWELEQRTRLAEVEAARVRAQRLAAEQERAASGTSADSLSQEVLAEISRRERMEEQQRQIELARSRRGHRSAAQSTFTLRDRSRRAGPSTTAGNIAGTSILPMDIPPPDKLYMVLPPLPTLKSISIGGEASGVGSARVIEWEEEFHRGWKEALGKVLGWATHIADKYERARKKAEEWRAQEMKESNKTFATSNNNGAGAGVGGKHGNGHVSKSKRRASISSSSSKLHSKPPTDIRLFRFPFPGETVDEDGIPGLDNLTTGLIEIDPSDHREYLDIYKQAIADAQLYLDYQYQDNLALDQRDSGVGGYKVSPPCVLCTVPDCEGPARRGAEGERVDGRGGMSGRHKEGCGHLLGRRIWSWEGFDHE
;
A
#
# COMPACT_ATOMS: atom_id res chain seq x y z
N MET A 1 11.60 -41.19 -53.71
CA MET A 1 11.16 -41.33 -55.11
C MET A 1 9.67 -41.59 -55.15
N SER A 2 8.89 -40.53 -55.38
CA SER A 2 7.59 -40.49 -56.08
C SER A 2 7.01 -39.12 -55.77
N VAL A 3 6.87 -38.34 -56.83
CA VAL A 3 6.49 -36.92 -56.84
C VAL A 3 5.02 -36.86 -57.17
N SER A 4 4.22 -36.21 -56.32
CA SER A 4 2.92 -35.69 -56.69
C SER A 4 2.70 -34.34 -55.99
N THR A 5 2.81 -33.30 -56.81
CA THR A 5 2.58 -31.89 -56.52
C THR A 5 1.08 -31.59 -56.49
N LEU A 6 0.62 -30.85 -55.47
CA LEU A 6 -0.65 -30.11 -55.50
C LEU A 6 -0.43 -28.69 -54.96
N PRO A 7 -1.11 -27.67 -55.52
CA PRO A 7 -0.83 -26.28 -55.23
C PRO A 7 -1.64 -25.74 -54.05
N SER A 8 -0.96 -24.87 -53.30
CA SER A 8 -1.48 -23.96 -52.29
C SER A 8 -2.44 -22.92 -52.88
N THR A 9 -3.60 -22.74 -52.26
CA THR A 9 -4.33 -21.46 -52.32
C THR A 9 -4.66 -20.98 -50.91
N SER A 10 -3.94 -19.93 -50.51
CA SER A 10 -4.21 -19.08 -49.36
C SER A 10 -5.39 -18.17 -49.67
N SER A 11 -6.47 -18.23 -48.89
CA SER A 11 -7.50 -17.18 -48.87
C SER A 11 -7.45 -16.43 -47.54
N SER A 12 -6.85 -15.24 -47.60
CA SER A 12 -6.89 -14.20 -46.58
C SER A 12 -8.24 -13.50 -46.64
N SER A 13 -9.08 -13.67 -45.61
CA SER A 13 -10.32 -12.89 -45.46
C SER A 13 -9.99 -11.46 -45.02
N SER A 14 -9.94 -10.56 -45.99
CA SER A 14 -9.94 -9.11 -45.78
C SER A 14 -11.39 -8.65 -45.74
N HIS A 15 -11.86 -8.19 -44.58
CA HIS A 15 -13.15 -7.51 -44.47
C HIS A 15 -13.03 -6.08 -45.01
N THR A 16 -13.29 -5.94 -46.30
CA THR A 16 -13.54 -4.64 -46.94
C THR A 16 -14.89 -4.11 -46.47
N THR A 17 -14.87 -2.96 -45.80
CA THR A 17 -16.08 -2.22 -45.42
C THR A 17 -16.64 -1.55 -46.66
N THR A 18 -17.66 -2.15 -47.26
CA THR A 18 -18.41 -1.55 -48.37
C THR A 18 -19.29 -0.43 -47.84
N PHE A 19 -18.97 0.81 -48.19
CA PHE A 19 -19.86 1.95 -48.10
C PHE A 19 -21.10 1.68 -48.95
N LEU A 20 -22.27 1.58 -48.32
CA LEU A 20 -23.57 1.60 -49.01
C LEU A 20 -23.80 3.01 -49.55
N GLN A 21 -23.47 3.20 -50.82
CA GLN A 21 -23.86 4.34 -51.62
C GLN A 21 -25.33 4.14 -52.01
N VAL A 22 -26.22 4.91 -51.39
CA VAL A 22 -27.65 4.94 -51.72
C VAL A 22 -27.77 5.51 -53.14
N ALA A 23 -28.07 4.63 -54.09
CA ALA A 23 -28.38 5.01 -55.46
C ALA A 23 -29.76 5.67 -55.50
N SER A 24 -29.79 6.91 -55.99
CA SER A 24 -31.00 7.65 -56.32
C SER A 24 -31.62 7.08 -57.60
N THR A 25 -32.50 6.08 -57.46
CA THR A 25 -33.44 5.72 -58.52
C THR A 25 -34.68 6.60 -58.41
N LYS A 26 -34.79 7.56 -59.33
CA LYS A 26 -36.05 8.25 -59.64
C LYS A 26 -36.96 7.22 -60.32
N GLU A 27 -37.86 6.62 -59.55
CA GLU A 27 -39.06 5.98 -60.09
C GLU A 27 -40.27 6.86 -59.82
N GLN A 28 -41.13 6.94 -60.84
CA GLN A 28 -42.32 7.76 -60.89
C GLN A 28 -43.34 7.32 -59.84
N GLU A 29 -43.61 8.18 -58.86
CA GLU A 29 -44.77 8.07 -57.98
C GLU A 29 -46.04 8.33 -58.79
N LYS A 30 -46.84 7.28 -58.94
CA LYS A 30 -48.29 7.38 -59.12
C LYS A 30 -48.90 7.44 -57.72
N ASP A 31 -49.65 8.50 -57.45
CA ASP A 31 -50.45 8.70 -56.24
C ASP A 31 -51.33 7.48 -55.96
N VAL A 32 -50.95 6.69 -54.95
CA VAL A 32 -51.83 5.76 -54.25
C VAL A 32 -52.00 6.33 -52.85
N GLU A 33 -53.02 7.18 -52.71
CA GLU A 33 -53.53 7.63 -51.43
C GLU A 33 -53.96 6.43 -50.56
N GLY A 34 -53.39 6.32 -49.36
CA GLY A 34 -54.16 5.83 -48.21
C GLY A 34 -53.85 4.44 -47.63
N GLN A 35 -52.65 3.89 -47.78
CA GLN A 35 -52.21 2.76 -46.92
C GLN A 35 -51.21 3.28 -45.88
N PRO A 36 -51.52 3.27 -44.57
CA PRO A 36 -50.56 3.64 -43.54
C PRO A 36 -49.38 2.67 -43.62
N SER A 37 -48.18 3.19 -43.75
CA SER A 37 -46.97 2.37 -43.67
C SER A 37 -47.02 1.57 -42.37
N PRO A 38 -46.80 0.24 -42.41
CA PRO A 38 -46.91 -0.59 -41.22
C PRO A 38 -45.96 -0.04 -40.16
N LEU A 39 -46.51 0.23 -38.96
CA LEU A 39 -45.72 0.68 -37.83
C LEU A 39 -44.56 -0.31 -37.63
N PRO A 40 -43.32 0.18 -37.46
CA PRO A 40 -42.19 -0.68 -37.13
C PRO A 40 -42.58 -1.61 -35.98
N LEU A 41 -42.30 -2.92 -36.10
CA LEU A 41 -42.66 -3.93 -35.09
C LEU A 41 -42.18 -3.56 -33.68
N LEU A 42 -41.11 -2.76 -33.58
CA LEU A 42 -40.60 -2.23 -32.31
C LEU A 42 -41.61 -1.34 -31.58
N LEU A 43 -42.44 -0.58 -32.30
CA LEU A 43 -43.48 0.30 -31.73
C LEU A 43 -44.71 -0.47 -31.24
N LEU A 44 -44.80 -1.77 -31.54
CA LEU A 44 -45.85 -2.66 -30.99
C LEU A 44 -45.49 -3.20 -29.61
N LEU A 45 -44.23 -3.08 -29.18
CA LEU A 45 -43.83 -3.49 -27.83
C LEU A 45 -44.42 -2.51 -26.81
N PRO A 46 -44.78 -2.97 -25.60
CA PRO A 46 -45.07 -2.09 -24.47
C PRO A 46 -43.83 -1.28 -24.04
N PRO A 47 -43.99 -0.02 -23.57
CA PRO A 47 -42.88 0.85 -23.16
C PRO A 47 -41.99 0.23 -22.08
N GLU A 48 -42.56 -0.59 -21.21
CA GLU A 48 -41.88 -1.30 -20.13
C GLU A 48 -40.87 -2.32 -20.68
N LEU A 49 -41.17 -2.96 -21.82
CA LEU A 49 -40.22 -3.87 -22.47
C LEU A 49 -39.06 -3.10 -23.08
N ILE A 50 -39.30 -1.90 -23.65
CA ILE A 50 -38.22 -1.05 -24.16
C ILE A 50 -37.35 -0.53 -23.02
N ASP A 51 -37.96 -0.13 -21.89
CA ASP A 51 -37.24 0.25 -20.67
C ASP A 51 -36.37 -0.92 -20.16
N HIS A 52 -36.93 -2.14 -20.13
CA HIS A 52 -36.16 -3.33 -19.77
C HIS A 52 -35.01 -3.60 -20.74
N LEU A 53 -35.22 -3.49 -22.06
CA LEU A 53 -34.15 -3.64 -23.05
C LEU A 53 -33.05 -2.60 -22.87
N LEU A 54 -33.42 -1.34 -22.57
CA LEU A 54 -32.47 -0.28 -22.27
C LEU A 54 -31.71 -0.52 -20.96
N SER A 55 -32.33 -1.19 -19.99
CA SER A 55 -31.64 -1.61 -18.76
C SER A 55 -30.52 -2.63 -19.02
N LEU A 56 -30.64 -3.45 -20.07
CA LEU A 56 -29.62 -4.42 -20.50
C LEU A 56 -28.49 -3.77 -21.33
N VAL A 57 -28.66 -2.53 -21.80
CA VAL A 57 -27.60 -1.82 -22.52
C VAL A 57 -26.51 -1.41 -21.53
N PRO A 58 -25.23 -1.67 -21.83
CA PRO A 58 -24.12 -1.29 -20.97
C PRO A 58 -24.19 0.21 -20.60
N PRO A 59 -23.89 0.58 -19.34
CA PRO A 59 -24.02 1.97 -18.86
C PRO A 59 -23.28 3.00 -19.74
N SER A 60 -22.17 2.60 -20.36
CA SER A 60 -21.38 3.43 -21.28
C SER A 60 -22.10 3.82 -22.57
N HIS A 61 -23.08 3.04 -23.01
CA HIS A 61 -23.84 3.23 -24.24
C HIS A 61 -25.30 3.61 -23.97
N ARG A 62 -25.82 3.30 -22.77
CA ARG A 62 -27.22 3.47 -22.39
C ARG A 62 -27.78 4.86 -22.69
N GLN A 63 -27.05 5.93 -22.33
CA GLN A 63 -27.48 7.30 -22.60
C GLN A 63 -27.62 7.60 -24.10
N ILE A 64 -26.61 7.24 -24.91
CA ILE A 64 -26.63 7.50 -26.36
C ILE A 64 -27.74 6.69 -27.03
N THR A 65 -27.89 5.41 -26.67
CA THR A 65 -28.94 4.54 -27.21
C THR A 65 -30.32 5.10 -26.89
N SER A 66 -30.56 5.47 -25.63
CA SER A 66 -31.84 6.05 -25.19
C SER A 66 -32.14 7.36 -25.92
N LEU A 67 -31.13 8.23 -26.10
CA LEU A 67 -31.27 9.49 -26.83
C LEU A 67 -31.55 9.27 -28.31
N ALA A 68 -30.89 8.29 -28.93
CA ALA A 68 -31.13 7.94 -30.32
C ALA A 68 -32.55 7.42 -30.53
N LEU A 69 -33.03 6.51 -29.67
CA LEU A 69 -34.40 6.01 -29.76
C LEU A 69 -35.42 7.13 -29.53
N THR A 70 -35.20 8.03 -28.58
CA THR A 70 -36.11 9.17 -28.31
C THR A 70 -36.22 10.10 -29.52
N ARG A 71 -35.12 10.26 -30.28
CA ARG A 71 -35.12 11.07 -31.50
C ARG A 71 -35.78 10.37 -32.69
N VAL A 72 -35.57 9.06 -32.81
CA VAL A 72 -36.13 8.27 -33.92
C VAL A 72 -37.63 8.03 -33.72
N PHE A 73 -38.08 7.86 -32.47
CA PHE A 73 -39.46 7.56 -32.11
C PHE A 73 -40.04 8.61 -31.14
N PRO A 74 -40.21 9.86 -31.57
CA PRO A 74 -40.62 10.96 -30.68
C PRO A 74 -42.03 10.81 -30.10
N GLN A 75 -42.90 10.05 -30.77
CA GLN A 75 -44.27 9.79 -30.32
C GLN A 75 -44.37 8.62 -29.34
N TYR A 76 -43.33 7.79 -29.25
CA TYR A 76 -43.31 6.62 -28.38
C TYR A 76 -42.78 7.01 -27.00
N PRO A 77 -43.45 6.64 -25.89
CA PRO A 77 -43.08 7.09 -24.55
C PRO A 77 -41.85 6.36 -24.00
N ILE A 78 -40.67 6.73 -24.52
CA ILE A 78 -39.39 6.20 -24.04
C ILE A 78 -39.05 6.86 -22.71
N SER A 79 -38.75 6.03 -21.72
CA SER A 79 -38.33 6.45 -20.38
C SER A 79 -37.10 7.36 -20.42
N GLU A 80 -37.23 8.57 -19.89
CA GLU A 80 -36.10 9.50 -19.74
C GLU A 80 -35.09 9.05 -18.67
N ARG A 81 -35.45 8.08 -17.81
CA ARG A 81 -34.59 7.60 -16.71
C ARG A 81 -33.20 7.22 -17.22
N HIS A 82 -33.15 6.47 -18.32
CA HIS A 82 -31.92 5.96 -18.90
C HIS A 82 -31.04 7.04 -19.57
N LEU A 83 -31.58 8.24 -19.81
CA LEU A 83 -30.81 9.39 -20.29
C LEU A 83 -29.97 10.02 -19.18
N PHE A 84 -30.45 9.93 -17.93
CA PHE A 84 -29.87 10.61 -16.77
C PHE A 84 -29.21 9.67 -15.77
N GLU A 85 -29.55 8.37 -15.75
CA GLU A 85 -28.95 7.43 -14.79
C GLU A 85 -27.42 7.38 -14.87
N HIS A 86 -26.87 7.37 -16.09
CA HIS A 86 -25.43 7.36 -16.35
C HIS A 86 -25.09 8.44 -17.37
N VAL A 87 -24.68 9.61 -16.90
CA VAL A 87 -24.41 10.77 -17.75
C VAL A 87 -22.98 10.71 -18.27
N VAL A 88 -22.81 10.69 -19.60
CA VAL A 88 -21.50 10.66 -20.24
C VAL A 88 -21.34 11.86 -21.19
N VAL A 89 -20.41 12.74 -20.84
CA VAL A 89 -20.05 13.91 -21.63
C VAL A 89 -18.86 13.56 -22.52
N TYR A 90 -19.11 13.37 -23.82
CA TYR A 90 -18.09 13.04 -24.81
C TYR A 90 -17.37 14.28 -25.32
N ASN A 91 -18.10 15.39 -25.49
CA ASN A 91 -17.60 16.63 -26.08
C ASN A 91 -17.88 17.82 -25.16
N ALA A 92 -16.93 18.75 -25.08
CA ALA A 92 -17.04 20.00 -24.31
C ALA A 92 -18.37 20.75 -24.55
N ARG A 93 -18.83 20.80 -25.80
CA ARG A 93 -20.05 21.51 -26.21
C ARG A 93 -21.34 20.96 -25.59
N GLN A 94 -21.31 19.75 -25.04
CA GLN A 94 -22.47 19.13 -24.39
C GLN A 94 -22.69 19.65 -22.96
N LEU A 95 -21.69 20.28 -22.33
CA LEU A 95 -21.79 20.77 -20.95
C LEU A 95 -22.90 21.83 -20.81
N TRP A 96 -22.92 22.86 -21.65
CA TRP A 96 -23.90 23.93 -21.53
C TRP A 96 -25.36 23.48 -21.76
N PRO A 97 -25.72 22.71 -22.80
CA PRO A 97 -27.06 22.14 -22.93
C PRO A 97 -27.45 21.24 -21.75
N LEU A 98 -26.52 20.42 -21.26
CA LEU A 98 -26.76 19.54 -20.11
C LEU A 98 -27.06 20.35 -18.86
N TRP A 99 -26.25 21.36 -18.56
CA TRP A 99 -26.47 22.27 -17.44
C TRP A 99 -27.84 22.94 -17.50
N ARG A 100 -28.21 23.53 -18.64
CA ARG A 100 -29.51 24.17 -18.82
C ARG A 100 -30.67 23.21 -18.58
N LYS A 101 -30.56 21.97 -19.06
CA LYS A 101 -31.59 20.94 -18.87
C LYS A 101 -31.71 20.54 -17.40
N LEU A 102 -30.59 20.28 -16.72
CA LEU A 102 -30.59 19.92 -15.29
C LEU A 102 -31.09 21.05 -14.40
N LYS A 103 -30.70 22.30 -14.71
CA LYS A 103 -31.20 23.47 -14.00
C LYS A 103 -32.72 23.60 -14.14
N SER A 104 -33.25 23.53 -15.36
CA SER A 104 -34.70 23.56 -15.61
C SER A 104 -35.46 22.44 -14.87
N ILE A 105 -34.91 21.24 -14.83
CA ILE A 105 -35.49 20.12 -14.07
C ILE A 105 -35.57 20.45 -12.57
N ASN A 106 -34.53 21.05 -12.00
CA ASN A 106 -34.51 21.44 -10.60
C ASN A 106 -35.46 22.61 -10.31
N ASP A 107 -35.53 23.60 -11.19
CA ASP A 107 -36.42 24.76 -11.05
C ASP A 107 -37.90 24.31 -11.03
N HIS A 108 -38.29 23.38 -11.91
CA HIS A 108 -39.65 22.80 -11.92
C HIS A 108 -39.97 21.97 -10.66
N ALA A 109 -38.98 21.28 -10.11
CA ALA A 109 -39.18 20.51 -8.88
C ALA A 109 -39.42 21.42 -7.67
N GLN A 110 -38.77 22.58 -7.61
CA GLN A 110 -38.96 23.56 -6.53
C GLN A 110 -40.36 24.19 -6.59
N SER A 111 -40.83 24.56 -7.79
CA SER A 111 -42.15 25.20 -7.94
C SER A 111 -43.32 24.31 -7.52
N HIS A 112 -43.23 23.00 -7.73
CA HIS A 112 -44.29 22.06 -7.31
C HIS A 112 -44.34 21.81 -5.80
N SER A 113 -43.24 22.02 -5.07
CA SER A 113 -43.20 21.80 -3.61
C SER A 113 -43.89 22.91 -2.80
N GLN A 114 -44.25 24.03 -3.43
CA GLN A 114 -44.78 25.21 -2.75
C GLN A 114 -46.31 25.38 -2.90
N VAL A 115 -47.02 24.43 -3.54
CA VAL A 115 -48.46 24.54 -3.80
C VAL A 115 -49.28 23.82 -2.72
N ASP A 116 -50.02 24.63 -1.96
CA ASP A 116 -51.10 24.37 -0.99
C ASP A 116 -51.15 23.03 -0.22
N PRO A 117 -50.86 23.01 1.10
CA PRO A 117 -51.07 21.85 1.97
C PRO A 117 -52.55 21.48 2.22
N LEU A 118 -53.51 21.98 1.43
CA LEU A 118 -54.94 21.78 1.67
C LEU A 118 -55.72 20.98 0.59
N SER A 119 -55.12 20.57 -0.52
CA SER A 119 -55.86 19.79 -1.54
C SER A 119 -55.57 18.29 -1.45
N SER A 120 -56.39 17.58 -0.67
CA SER A 120 -56.39 16.12 -0.51
C SER A 120 -57.09 15.42 -1.68
N HIS A 121 -56.45 15.31 -2.84
CA HIS A 121 -56.94 14.45 -3.91
C HIS A 121 -55.84 13.49 -4.38
N GLU A 122 -56.05 12.20 -4.08
CA GLU A 122 -55.24 11.08 -4.52
C GLU A 122 -55.38 10.92 -6.04
N ASP A 123 -54.31 11.17 -6.80
CA ASP A 123 -54.26 10.78 -8.21
C ASP A 123 -52.84 10.47 -8.71
N LEU A 124 -52.79 9.61 -9.73
CA LEU A 124 -51.80 8.57 -10.00
C LEU A 124 -50.37 9.00 -10.41
N GLY A 125 -49.35 8.27 -9.89
CA GLY A 125 -48.26 7.75 -10.75
C GLY A 125 -46.83 8.26 -10.57
N VAL A 126 -46.53 9.20 -9.67
CA VAL A 126 -45.12 9.49 -9.33
C VAL A 126 -44.75 8.66 -8.10
N GLY A 127 -43.82 7.72 -8.26
CA GLY A 127 -43.35 6.87 -7.16
C GLY A 127 -42.81 7.72 -6.00
N VAL A 128 -43.66 7.96 -5.01
CA VAL A 128 -43.29 8.61 -3.76
C VAL A 128 -42.53 7.57 -2.96
N ASP A 129 -41.34 7.92 -2.47
CA ASP A 129 -40.65 7.05 -1.51
C ASP A 129 -41.51 6.92 -0.24
N THR A 130 -41.27 5.89 0.58
CA THR A 130 -42.00 5.68 1.84
C THR A 130 -41.86 6.83 2.86
N LYS A 131 -41.13 7.91 2.51
CA LYS A 131 -40.95 9.15 3.28
C LYS A 131 -41.63 10.37 2.66
N GLY A 132 -42.47 10.23 1.64
CA GLY A 132 -43.27 11.33 1.10
C GLY A 132 -42.50 12.33 0.22
N ARG A 133 -41.25 12.04 -0.19
CA ARG A 133 -40.44 12.98 -0.99
C ARG A 133 -40.51 12.67 -2.47
N SER A 134 -40.88 13.68 -3.27
CA SER A 134 -40.79 13.65 -4.73
C SER A 134 -39.34 13.44 -5.16
N ILE A 135 -39.07 12.32 -5.87
CA ILE A 135 -37.77 12.01 -6.44
C ILE A 135 -37.54 12.99 -7.60
N THR A 136 -36.78 14.05 -7.35
CA THR A 136 -36.34 14.96 -8.42
C THR A 136 -35.57 14.16 -9.47
N ARG A 137 -35.83 14.37 -10.76
CA ARG A 137 -35.17 13.62 -11.86
C ARG A 137 -33.63 13.78 -11.82
N SER A 138 -33.11 14.84 -11.22
CA SER A 138 -31.68 15.05 -10.93
C SER A 138 -31.11 14.09 -9.88
N GLY A 139 -31.92 13.61 -8.94
CA GLY A 139 -31.54 12.59 -7.96
C GLY A 139 -31.45 11.18 -8.53
N ALA A 140 -31.81 10.98 -9.80
CA ALA A 140 -31.66 9.69 -10.49
C ALA A 140 -30.27 9.48 -11.11
N ILE A 141 -29.40 10.51 -11.12
CA ILE A 141 -28.07 10.43 -11.73
C ILE A 141 -27.17 9.63 -10.79
N LYS A 142 -26.83 8.40 -11.20
CA LYS A 142 -25.95 7.51 -10.44
C LYS A 142 -24.49 7.72 -10.75
N SER A 143 -24.18 7.99 -12.02
CA SER A 143 -22.80 8.26 -12.43
C SER A 143 -22.67 9.43 -13.39
N PHE A 144 -21.54 10.12 -13.25
CA PHE A 144 -21.15 11.22 -14.10
C PHE A 144 -19.75 10.99 -14.67
N THR A 145 -19.63 10.96 -15.98
CA THR A 145 -18.37 10.73 -16.68
C THR A 145 -18.08 11.84 -17.69
N LEU A 146 -16.96 12.53 -17.51
CA LEU A 146 -16.41 13.47 -18.48
C LEU A 146 -15.29 12.79 -19.28
N LYS A 147 -15.57 12.43 -20.54
CA LYS A 147 -14.58 11.87 -21.47
C LYS A 147 -13.81 12.96 -22.22
N SER A 148 -14.41 14.13 -22.39
CA SER A 148 -13.76 15.27 -23.04
C SER A 148 -12.58 15.77 -22.21
N TRP A 149 -11.43 16.02 -22.86
CA TRP A 149 -10.27 16.66 -22.23
C TRP A 149 -10.36 18.19 -22.23
N LYS A 150 -11.38 18.75 -22.89
CA LYS A 150 -11.66 20.18 -22.98
C LYS A 150 -13.05 20.45 -22.41
N GLY A 151 -13.28 21.66 -21.92
CA GLY A 151 -14.57 22.05 -21.37
C GLY A 151 -14.50 23.39 -20.65
N ASP A 152 -15.65 24.00 -20.45
CA ASP A 152 -15.79 25.06 -19.45
C ASP A 152 -16.00 24.37 -18.10
N VAL A 153 -15.02 24.53 -17.20
CA VAL A 153 -15.00 23.81 -15.92
C VAL A 153 -15.98 24.44 -14.92
N ASP A 154 -16.26 25.73 -15.04
CA ASP A 154 -17.27 26.40 -14.21
C ASP A 154 -18.66 25.85 -14.53
N ILE A 155 -18.97 25.65 -15.82
CA ILE A 155 -20.19 24.98 -16.23
C ILE A 155 -20.24 23.54 -15.69
N LEU A 156 -19.12 22.82 -15.69
CA LEU A 156 -19.05 21.47 -15.10
C LEU A 156 -19.34 21.50 -13.59
N ASN A 157 -18.76 22.42 -12.83
CA ASN A 157 -19.05 22.59 -11.41
C ASN A 157 -20.52 22.92 -11.18
N ASN A 158 -21.11 23.77 -12.02
CA ASN A 158 -22.54 24.08 -11.98
C ASN A 158 -23.44 22.87 -12.32
N ILE A 159 -23.02 22.00 -13.24
CA ILE A 159 -23.71 20.72 -13.49
C ILE A 159 -23.67 19.85 -12.24
N LEU A 160 -22.49 19.66 -11.65
CA LEU A 160 -22.31 18.83 -10.46
C LEU A 160 -23.03 19.39 -9.23
N ARG A 161 -23.25 20.70 -9.14
CA ARG A 161 -24.12 21.35 -8.14
C ARG A 161 -25.61 21.07 -8.37
N CYS A 162 -26.03 20.94 -9.63
CA CYS A 162 -27.40 20.55 -9.95
C CYS A 162 -27.69 19.10 -9.57
N ILE A 163 -26.66 18.27 -9.40
CA ILE A 163 -26.77 16.89 -8.91
C ILE A 163 -26.67 16.91 -7.38
N SER A 164 -27.78 16.62 -6.72
CA SER A 164 -27.88 16.64 -5.26
C SER A 164 -26.74 15.81 -4.61
N PRO A 165 -25.99 16.36 -3.65
CA PRO A 165 -24.88 15.66 -3.00
C PRO A 165 -25.36 14.44 -2.19
N ASP A 166 -26.60 14.50 -1.70
CA ASP A 166 -27.22 13.46 -0.88
C ASP A 166 -28.05 12.44 -1.67
N LYS A 167 -28.11 12.53 -3.01
CA LYS A 167 -28.95 11.64 -3.82
C LYS A 167 -28.19 11.05 -5.01
N GLY A 168 -27.88 9.76 -4.92
CA GLY A 168 -27.66 8.86 -6.03
C GLY A 168 -26.27 8.88 -6.65
N LEU A 169 -25.56 10.02 -6.64
CA LEU A 169 -24.27 10.13 -7.33
C LEU A 169 -23.16 9.38 -6.60
N ASN A 170 -22.95 8.13 -7.02
CA ASN A 170 -21.96 7.24 -6.42
C ASN A 170 -20.65 7.18 -7.20
N THR A 171 -20.64 7.62 -8.47
CA THR A 171 -19.46 7.49 -9.33
C THR A 171 -19.19 8.77 -10.12
N ILE A 172 -17.96 9.28 -10.00
CA ILE A 172 -17.45 10.40 -10.79
C ILE A 172 -16.19 9.95 -11.53
N MET A 173 -16.15 10.15 -12.85
CA MET A 173 -14.99 9.86 -13.69
C MET A 173 -14.63 11.10 -14.52
N LEU A 174 -13.46 11.69 -14.28
CA LEU A 174 -13.06 12.96 -14.87
C LEU A 174 -11.77 12.82 -15.68
N ASN A 175 -11.84 13.17 -16.97
CA ASN A 175 -10.66 13.52 -17.76
C ASN A 175 -10.33 15.00 -17.54
N ILE A 176 -9.20 15.24 -16.88
CA ILE A 176 -8.71 16.54 -16.47
C ILE A 176 -7.63 16.97 -17.45
N GLY A 177 -7.99 17.89 -18.34
CA GLY A 177 -7.08 18.50 -19.31
C GLY A 177 -6.48 19.81 -18.81
N THR A 178 -5.95 20.59 -19.74
CA THR A 178 -5.24 21.84 -19.48
C THR A 178 -6.17 22.98 -19.06
N ASN A 179 -7.46 22.90 -19.31
CA ASN A 179 -8.46 23.91 -18.91
C ASN A 179 -8.81 23.89 -17.41
N PHE A 180 -8.33 22.91 -16.65
CA PHE A 180 -8.57 22.82 -15.21
C PHE A 180 -7.52 23.60 -14.42
N SER A 181 -7.98 24.48 -13.52
CA SER A 181 -7.17 25.00 -12.42
C SER A 181 -7.35 24.09 -11.17
N PRO A 182 -6.42 24.14 -10.20
CA PRO A 182 -6.58 23.47 -8.92
C PRO A 182 -7.86 23.91 -8.18
N ASP A 183 -8.16 25.20 -8.23
CA ASP A 183 -9.33 25.81 -7.57
C ASP A 183 -10.65 25.19 -8.05
N HIS A 184 -10.74 24.82 -9.33
CA HIS A 184 -11.94 24.16 -9.85
C HIS A 184 -12.18 22.79 -9.22
N LEU A 185 -11.14 22.00 -8.95
CA LEU A 185 -11.29 20.71 -8.28
C LEU A 185 -11.50 20.87 -6.77
N GLU A 186 -10.90 21.89 -6.16
CA GLU A 186 -11.18 22.28 -4.77
C GLU A 186 -12.67 22.64 -4.59
N GLU A 187 -13.20 23.52 -5.43
CA GLU A 187 -14.63 23.89 -5.45
C GLU A 187 -15.53 22.66 -5.69
N MET A 188 -15.12 21.76 -6.60
CA MET A 188 -15.88 20.54 -6.91
C MET A 188 -16.00 19.58 -5.73
N PHE A 189 -14.95 19.49 -4.90
CA PHE A 189 -14.88 18.58 -3.76
C PHE A 189 -15.14 19.25 -2.41
N GLU A 190 -15.46 20.55 -2.40
CA GLU A 190 -15.74 21.30 -1.17
C GLU A 190 -16.90 20.69 -0.36
N ASN A 191 -17.95 20.22 -1.05
CA ASN A 191 -19.11 19.59 -0.44
C ASN A 191 -18.99 18.05 -0.54
N PRO A 192 -18.97 17.33 0.60
CA PRO A 192 -18.93 15.87 0.61
C PRO A 192 -20.15 15.26 -0.08
N ARG A 193 -19.93 14.14 -0.79
CA ARG A 193 -20.98 13.37 -1.44
C ARG A 193 -21.16 12.06 -0.68
N MET A 194 -22.20 11.98 0.14
CA MET A 194 -22.34 10.94 1.17
C MET A 194 -22.47 9.52 0.61
N GLU A 195 -22.98 9.39 -0.63
CA GLU A 195 -23.13 8.10 -1.33
C GLU A 195 -21.98 7.81 -2.32
N MET A 196 -20.92 8.63 -2.30
CA MET A 196 -19.77 8.44 -3.19
C MET A 196 -19.15 7.07 -2.93
N ARG A 197 -19.00 6.29 -4.01
CA ARG A 197 -18.35 4.98 -4.01
C ARG A 197 -17.03 5.00 -4.74
N ARG A 198 -17.00 5.68 -5.89
CA ARG A 198 -15.89 5.66 -6.84
C ARG A 198 -15.57 7.04 -7.39
N LEU A 199 -14.32 7.46 -7.22
CA LEU A 199 -13.79 8.69 -7.78
C LEU A 199 -12.60 8.38 -8.68
N GLU A 200 -12.68 8.79 -9.94
CA GLU A 200 -11.57 8.71 -10.89
C GLU A 200 -11.20 10.08 -11.44
N MET A 201 -9.91 10.38 -11.36
CA MET A 201 -9.31 11.59 -11.89
C MET A 201 -8.14 11.17 -12.79
N ARG A 202 -8.30 11.40 -14.09
CA ARG A 202 -7.27 11.14 -15.08
C ARG A 202 -6.75 12.46 -15.63
N PHE A 203 -5.49 12.75 -15.36
CA PHE A 203 -4.82 13.99 -15.74
C PHE A 203 -4.04 13.81 -17.04
N ARG A 204 -4.23 14.75 -17.96
CA ARG A 204 -3.39 14.94 -19.15
C ARG A 204 -2.86 16.37 -19.10
N PRO A 205 -1.79 16.62 -18.32
CA PRO A 205 -1.26 17.96 -18.14
C PRO A 205 -0.44 18.44 -19.33
N TYR A 206 -0.13 17.57 -20.30
CA TYR A 206 0.64 17.96 -21.48
C TYR A 206 -0.21 18.82 -22.40
N VAL A 207 0.30 20.02 -22.63
CA VAL A 207 -0.16 20.93 -23.64
C VAL A 207 0.28 20.41 -25.02
N GLU A 208 -0.64 20.31 -25.98
CA GLU A 208 -0.30 20.16 -27.41
C GLU A 208 0.52 21.38 -27.89
N GLN A 209 0.36 22.53 -27.23
CA GLN A 209 1.12 23.77 -27.45
C GLN A 209 1.64 24.31 -26.12
N ALA A 210 2.97 24.41 -25.94
CA ALA A 210 3.58 24.89 -24.70
C ALA A 210 2.97 26.22 -24.23
N SER A 211 2.05 26.17 -23.26
CA SER A 211 1.52 27.37 -22.60
C SER A 211 2.36 27.61 -21.35
N TYR A 212 3.13 28.69 -21.36
CA TYR A 212 4.03 29.06 -20.27
C TYR A 212 3.28 29.38 -18.96
N TYR A 213 1.99 29.72 -19.07
CA TYR A 213 1.14 30.19 -17.97
C TYR A 213 0.89 29.12 -16.90
N GLN A 214 0.61 27.86 -17.27
CA GLN A 214 0.32 26.79 -16.31
C GLN A 214 1.54 26.42 -15.45
N PHE A 215 2.73 26.51 -16.03
CA PHE A 215 3.96 26.24 -15.31
C PHE A 215 4.30 27.37 -14.31
N LEU A 216 4.10 28.63 -14.72
CA LEU A 216 4.36 29.77 -13.83
C LEU A 216 3.31 29.95 -12.73
N ALA A 217 2.06 29.59 -12.99
CA ALA A 217 0.97 29.71 -12.01
C ALA A 217 1.08 28.69 -10.86
N GLY A 218 2.00 27.71 -10.93
CA GLY A 218 2.14 26.69 -9.90
C GLY A 218 0.86 25.86 -9.72
N SER A 219 0.15 25.57 -10.82
CA SER A 219 -1.13 24.88 -10.80
C SER A 219 -0.97 23.39 -10.48
N TYR A 220 -0.77 23.07 -9.21
CA TYR A 220 -0.70 21.71 -8.71
C TYR A 220 -2.02 21.32 -8.06
N PHE A 221 -2.45 20.08 -8.27
CA PHE A 221 -3.75 19.58 -7.80
C PHE A 221 -3.68 18.98 -6.39
N ASP A 222 -2.66 19.34 -5.60
CA ASP A 222 -2.53 18.92 -4.21
C ASP A 222 -3.74 19.38 -3.39
N THR A 223 -4.25 20.60 -3.66
CA THR A 223 -5.40 21.19 -2.95
C THR A 223 -6.68 20.38 -3.08
N ALA A 224 -6.89 19.69 -4.20
CA ALA A 224 -8.05 18.80 -4.38
C ALA A 224 -8.02 17.63 -3.39
N VAL A 225 -6.86 16.98 -3.26
CA VAL A 225 -6.66 15.87 -2.31
C VAL A 225 -6.71 16.37 -0.86
N GLU A 226 -6.16 17.56 -0.61
CA GLU A 226 -6.28 18.20 0.70
C GLU A 226 -7.72 18.56 1.06
N THR A 227 -8.53 18.98 0.09
CA THR A 227 -9.94 19.30 0.29
C THR A 227 -10.72 18.05 0.68
N LEU A 228 -10.52 16.94 -0.03
CA LEU A 228 -11.06 15.62 0.36
C LEU A 228 -10.63 15.27 1.79
N THR A 229 -9.34 15.43 2.10
CA THR A 229 -8.77 15.13 3.43
C THR A 229 -9.40 15.96 4.55
N LYS A 230 -9.65 17.25 4.32
CA LYS A 230 -10.12 18.22 5.34
C LYS A 230 -11.64 18.23 5.49
N LYS A 231 -12.38 18.04 4.40
CA LYS A 231 -13.83 18.29 4.34
C LYS A 231 -14.67 17.01 4.38
N TRP A 232 -14.15 15.88 3.88
CA TRP A 232 -14.96 14.67 3.76
C TRP A 232 -14.93 13.83 5.05
N PRO A 233 -16.09 13.39 5.56
CA PRO A 233 -16.16 12.52 6.74
C PRO A 233 -15.73 11.09 6.38
N SER A 234 -15.77 10.18 7.37
CA SER A 234 -15.66 8.75 7.07
C SER A 234 -16.88 8.31 6.27
N LEU A 235 -16.66 7.70 5.11
CA LEU A 235 -17.70 7.27 4.20
C LEU A 235 -17.51 5.78 3.90
N PRO A 236 -18.33 4.90 4.51
CA PRO A 236 -18.25 3.45 4.27
C PRO A 236 -18.47 3.05 2.81
N SER A 237 -19.25 3.84 2.07
CA SER A 237 -19.46 3.62 0.63
C SER A 237 -18.20 3.90 -0.19
N PHE A 238 -17.34 4.82 0.25
CA PHE A 238 -16.22 5.32 -0.54
C PHE A 238 -15.05 4.33 -0.52
N THR A 239 -15.02 3.50 -1.55
CA THR A 239 -14.20 2.29 -1.60
C THR A 239 -13.15 2.35 -2.70
N HIS A 240 -13.33 3.21 -3.71
CA HIS A 240 -12.53 3.24 -4.93
C HIS A 240 -12.02 4.65 -5.26
N LEU A 241 -10.69 4.79 -5.35
CA LEU A 241 -10.03 6.02 -5.79
C LEU A 241 -8.99 5.73 -6.87
N SER A 242 -9.09 6.43 -7.99
CA SER A 242 -8.13 6.37 -9.09
C SER A 242 -7.62 7.77 -9.43
N ILE A 243 -6.30 7.94 -9.36
CA ILE A 243 -5.58 9.15 -9.74
C ILE A 243 -4.51 8.72 -10.74
N VAL A 244 -4.67 9.13 -11.99
CA VAL A 244 -3.81 8.70 -13.09
C VAL A 244 -3.30 9.91 -13.85
N GLN A 245 -1.99 10.10 -13.89
CA GLN A 245 -1.35 11.01 -14.81
C GLN A 245 -0.91 10.24 -16.06
N ASP A 246 -1.44 10.64 -17.23
CA ASP A 246 -1.01 10.07 -18.50
C ASP A 246 0.51 10.28 -18.71
N LEU A 247 1.17 9.37 -19.42
CA LEU A 247 2.55 9.57 -19.87
C LEU A 247 2.61 10.66 -20.96
N PRO A 248 3.72 11.40 -21.08
CA PRO A 248 3.91 12.31 -22.21
C PRO A 248 3.87 11.54 -23.53
N PRO A 249 3.34 12.12 -24.62
CA PRO A 249 3.50 11.52 -25.94
C PRO A 249 5.00 11.37 -26.25
N ARG A 250 5.43 10.17 -26.64
CA ARG A 250 6.84 9.90 -26.98
C ARG A 250 7.28 10.57 -28.30
N SER A 251 6.34 11.15 -29.05
CA SER A 251 6.56 11.75 -30.37
C SER A 251 6.28 13.26 -30.36
N THR A 252 7.20 14.03 -29.79
CA THR A 252 7.37 15.44 -30.19
C THR A 252 8.86 15.71 -30.44
N VAL A 253 9.50 14.84 -31.23
CA VAL A 253 10.54 15.37 -32.11
C VAL A 253 9.78 16.35 -33.02
N PRO A 254 10.09 17.66 -33.01
CA PRO A 254 9.47 18.58 -33.95
C PRO A 254 9.62 18.01 -35.36
N PRO A 255 8.70 18.27 -36.31
CA PRO A 255 8.91 17.91 -37.71
C PRO A 255 10.02 18.82 -38.28
N THR A 256 11.25 18.63 -37.83
CA THR A 256 12.44 19.23 -38.41
C THR A 256 13.09 18.17 -39.27
N ALA A 257 12.86 18.34 -40.57
CA ALA A 257 13.56 17.76 -41.70
C ALA A 257 13.70 16.23 -41.73
N VAL A 258 12.87 15.62 -42.58
CA VAL A 258 13.24 14.43 -43.36
C VAL A 258 14.57 14.70 -44.07
N ASN A 259 15.69 14.36 -43.42
CA ASN A 259 16.94 13.94 -44.03
C ASN A 259 17.98 13.74 -42.93
N SER A 260 18.10 12.51 -42.42
CA SER A 260 19.38 11.85 -42.12
C SER A 260 19.08 10.44 -41.61
N LYS A 261 19.77 9.48 -42.21
CA LYS A 261 19.66 8.04 -41.94
C LYS A 261 19.84 7.75 -40.45
N SER A 262 19.02 6.82 -39.97
CA SER A 262 19.10 6.17 -38.67
C SER A 262 20.52 5.68 -38.35
N THR A 263 21.12 6.23 -37.31
CA THR A 263 22.19 5.58 -36.54
C THR A 263 21.78 5.50 -35.08
N SER A 264 21.68 4.26 -34.62
CA SER A 264 21.48 3.82 -33.25
C SER A 264 22.60 4.35 -32.34
N LEU A 265 22.29 5.33 -31.51
CA LEU A 265 23.10 5.70 -30.35
C LEU A 265 22.71 4.82 -29.15
N ALA A 266 23.05 3.55 -29.26
CA ALA A 266 23.09 2.58 -28.16
C ALA A 266 24.35 1.74 -28.38
N GLY A 267 25.51 2.29 -28.01
CA GLY A 267 26.80 1.63 -28.20
C GLY A 267 27.96 2.60 -28.44
N SER A 268 28.24 3.49 -27.49
CA SER A 268 29.56 4.15 -27.44
C SER A 268 29.79 4.81 -26.07
N PHE A 269 30.02 3.97 -25.05
CA PHE A 269 30.71 4.35 -23.81
C PHE A 269 31.53 3.19 -23.20
N ALA A 270 31.78 2.15 -24.00
CA ALA A 270 32.61 1.02 -23.61
C ALA A 270 33.70 0.85 -24.67
N ASP A 271 34.64 1.79 -24.72
CA ASP A 271 35.90 1.55 -25.42
C ASP A 271 37.02 2.45 -24.87
N LEU A 272 37.44 2.17 -23.63
CA LEU A 272 38.77 2.51 -23.13
C LEU A 272 39.16 1.48 -22.08
N SER A 273 39.56 0.29 -22.52
CA SER A 273 40.38 -0.59 -21.69
C SER A 273 41.31 -1.46 -22.53
N MET A 274 42.60 -1.36 -22.21
CA MET A 274 43.67 -2.36 -22.38
C MET A 274 44.41 -2.43 -23.74
N ALA A 275 45.56 -1.77 -23.79
CA ALA A 275 46.79 -2.39 -24.30
C ALA A 275 47.97 -1.90 -23.45
N GLY A 276 48.66 -2.83 -22.80
CA GLY A 276 49.64 -2.57 -21.74
C GLY A 276 51.07 -2.37 -22.22
N THR A 277 51.93 -2.01 -21.26
CA THR A 277 53.33 -2.46 -21.11
C THR A 277 53.91 -1.86 -19.82
N THR A 278 54.60 -2.67 -19.04
CA THR A 278 55.47 -2.33 -17.88
C THR A 278 56.83 -1.77 -18.36
N PRO A 279 57.80 -1.40 -17.49
CA PRO A 279 57.78 -0.80 -16.14
C PRO A 279 58.67 0.48 -16.05
N THR A 280 58.57 1.30 -14.99
CA THR A 280 59.69 1.87 -14.18
C THR A 280 59.29 3.04 -13.26
N ALA A 281 59.74 2.94 -12.01
CA ALA A 281 60.25 3.95 -11.05
C ALA A 281 59.53 5.30 -10.74
N THR A 282 59.58 5.58 -9.42
CA THR A 282 59.75 6.88 -8.71
C THR A 282 58.56 7.84 -8.45
N GLU A 283 58.30 7.99 -7.14
CA GLU A 283 58.12 9.25 -6.38
C GLU A 283 56.81 10.09 -6.42
N SER A 284 56.15 10.09 -5.25
CA SER A 284 55.80 11.27 -4.42
C SER A 284 54.45 12.02 -4.56
N SER A 285 53.86 12.28 -3.38
CA SER A 285 53.32 13.56 -2.90
C SER A 285 51.84 13.95 -3.11
N SER A 286 51.11 14.05 -1.97
CA SER A 286 50.22 15.14 -1.50
C SER A 286 48.97 15.54 -2.33
N ASP A 287 47.84 16.03 -1.83
CA ASP A 287 47.15 16.20 -0.54
C ASP A 287 45.85 16.98 -0.88
N GLN A 288 44.92 17.05 0.08
CA GLN A 288 43.87 18.08 0.27
C GLN A 288 42.50 17.94 -0.45
N ASP A 289 41.51 17.46 0.32
CA ASP A 289 40.39 18.22 0.93
C ASP A 289 39.94 19.51 0.19
N ASP A 290 38.66 19.88 0.06
CA ASP A 290 37.76 20.15 1.16
C ASP A 290 36.40 20.67 0.64
N SER A 291 35.41 20.42 1.49
CA SER A 291 34.11 21.02 1.77
C SER A 291 33.38 22.02 0.83
N GLY A 292 32.04 21.93 0.93
CA GLY A 292 31.34 23.08 1.52
C GLY A 292 30.08 23.58 0.81
N ARG A 293 28.93 23.21 1.38
CA ARG A 293 27.60 23.83 1.15
C ARG A 293 27.61 25.34 1.44
N SER A 294 26.70 26.10 0.81
CA SER A 294 25.64 26.84 1.53
C SER A 294 24.67 27.61 0.61
N THR A 295 23.46 27.74 1.12
CA THR A 295 22.26 28.48 0.68
C THR A 295 22.44 29.99 0.52
N PRO A 296 21.61 30.69 -0.27
CA PRO A 296 21.64 32.15 -0.35
C PRO A 296 20.64 32.82 0.61
N PRO A 297 20.97 33.98 1.20
CA PRO A 297 20.01 34.84 1.85
C PRO A 297 19.56 35.99 0.95
N THR A 298 18.41 36.53 1.35
CA THR A 298 17.67 37.65 0.81
C THR A 298 18.27 39.01 1.18
N SER A 299 17.83 40.05 0.46
CA SER A 299 17.33 41.36 0.96
C SER A 299 18.04 42.62 0.40
N ILE A 300 17.19 43.53 -0.14
CA ILE A 300 17.07 44.97 0.18
C ILE A 300 18.15 45.93 -0.37
N SER A 301 17.68 47.00 -1.05
CA SER A 301 18.00 48.34 -0.55
C SER A 301 18.78 49.32 -1.44
N SER A 302 18.08 50.22 -2.15
CA SER A 302 18.25 51.69 -1.99
C SER A 302 18.77 52.50 -3.18
N ALA A 303 18.12 53.66 -3.29
CA ALA A 303 18.21 54.74 -4.26
C ALA A 303 19.55 55.47 -4.30
N SER A 304 19.78 56.17 -5.43
CA SER A 304 20.39 57.50 -5.41
C SER A 304 19.96 58.31 -6.65
N GLU A 305 19.40 59.48 -6.41
CA GLU A 305 19.08 60.53 -7.37
C GLU A 305 20.36 61.26 -7.82
N ASN A 306 20.43 61.63 -9.11
CA ASN A 306 21.08 62.88 -9.52
C ASN A 306 20.47 63.39 -10.85
N PRO A 307 20.05 64.66 -10.92
CA PRO A 307 19.50 65.28 -12.12
C PRO A 307 20.61 65.98 -12.92
N PHE A 308 20.33 66.29 -14.20
CA PHE A 308 21.22 66.87 -15.23
C PHE A 308 21.97 65.85 -16.11
N ASP A 309 21.29 65.37 -17.15
CA ASP A 309 21.86 65.51 -18.50
C ASP A 309 20.77 65.48 -19.59
N ILE A 310 20.77 66.51 -20.43
CA ILE A 310 19.82 66.76 -21.51
C ILE A 310 20.49 66.39 -22.83
N GLY A 311 19.85 65.49 -23.58
CA GLY A 311 19.97 65.40 -25.03
C GLY A 311 21.12 64.55 -25.56
N THR A 312 20.79 63.32 -25.97
CA THR A 312 21.08 62.82 -27.33
C THR A 312 20.54 61.40 -27.48
N SER A 313 19.73 61.20 -28.51
CA SER A 313 19.18 59.93 -28.95
C SER A 313 20.27 58.91 -29.29
N LYS A 314 20.39 57.84 -28.50
CA LYS A 314 21.05 56.59 -28.88
C LYS A 314 20.25 55.40 -28.39
N ALA A 315 20.06 54.45 -29.30
CA ALA A 315 19.29 53.23 -29.11
C ALA A 315 19.71 52.45 -27.86
N TYR A 316 18.71 51.98 -27.12
CA TYR A 316 18.85 51.10 -25.96
C TYR A 316 19.31 49.72 -26.43
N THR A 317 20.62 49.49 -26.48
CA THR A 317 21.22 48.15 -26.55
C THR A 317 21.22 47.56 -25.14
N GLY A 318 20.29 46.63 -24.90
CA GLY A 318 20.08 45.98 -23.61
C GLY A 318 21.27 45.14 -23.14
N HIS A 319 22.23 45.80 -22.51
CA HIS A 319 23.26 45.15 -21.69
C HIS A 319 23.07 45.59 -20.24
N GLY A 320 22.26 44.83 -19.51
CA GLY A 320 22.28 44.83 -18.05
C GLY A 320 23.59 44.23 -17.50
N PRO A 321 23.90 44.45 -16.21
CA PRO A 321 25.22 44.23 -15.62
C PRO A 321 25.62 42.77 -15.36
N PHE A 322 24.93 41.80 -15.98
CA PHE A 322 25.34 40.39 -16.00
C PHE A 322 26.05 40.03 -17.33
N GLY A 323 26.92 40.93 -17.79
CA GLY A 323 27.76 40.72 -18.96
C GLY A 323 28.90 39.76 -18.67
N ASN A 324 28.63 38.45 -18.82
CA ASN A 324 29.68 37.43 -18.93
C ASN A 324 30.01 37.24 -20.43
N PRO A 325 31.24 37.51 -20.90
CA PRO A 325 31.57 37.60 -22.33
C PRO A 325 31.90 36.25 -23.01
N PHE A 326 31.35 35.14 -22.52
CA PHE A 326 31.67 33.79 -23.05
C PHE A 326 30.50 33.00 -23.64
N LEU A 327 29.34 33.62 -23.86
CA LEU A 327 28.26 32.99 -24.62
C LEU A 327 28.28 33.46 -26.08
N ASN A 328 29.06 32.71 -26.84
CA ASN A 328 29.20 32.73 -28.28
C ASN A 328 27.85 32.87 -29.01
N GLU A 329 27.74 33.88 -29.87
CA GLU A 329 26.62 34.19 -30.78
C GLU A 329 26.35 33.09 -31.84
N LYS A 330 27.18 32.04 -31.86
CA LYS A 330 26.97 30.80 -32.64
C LYS A 330 26.11 29.75 -31.94
N LEU A 331 25.67 29.96 -30.70
CA LEU A 331 24.58 29.19 -30.11
C LEU A 331 23.25 29.83 -30.50
N GLY A 332 22.85 29.62 -31.75
CA GLY A 332 21.51 29.97 -32.21
C GLY A 332 20.49 29.41 -31.23
N ILE A 333 19.63 30.30 -30.72
CA ILE A 333 18.49 30.08 -29.82
C ILE A 333 18.10 28.60 -29.78
N THR A 334 18.77 27.84 -28.92
CA THR A 334 18.37 26.45 -28.68
C THR A 334 17.15 26.57 -27.80
N LYS A 335 15.97 26.63 -28.43
CA LYS A 335 14.70 26.37 -27.74
C LYS A 335 14.97 25.18 -26.81
N PRO A 336 14.73 25.28 -25.49
CA PRO A 336 15.02 24.19 -24.57
C PRO A 336 14.41 22.91 -25.15
N LYS A 337 15.28 21.98 -25.57
CA LYS A 337 14.90 20.82 -26.41
C LYS A 337 13.93 19.87 -25.71
N THR A 338 13.72 20.04 -24.41
CA THR A 338 12.77 19.27 -23.61
C THR A 338 12.13 20.20 -22.59
N PHE A 339 10.90 20.63 -22.86
CA PHE A 339 10.06 21.28 -21.85
C PHE A 339 9.91 20.35 -20.65
N ALA A 340 10.09 20.88 -19.43
CA ALA A 340 9.91 20.10 -18.21
C ALA A 340 8.47 19.59 -18.16
N GLN A 341 8.32 18.28 -17.92
CA GLN A 341 7.01 17.68 -17.92
C GLN A 341 6.19 18.22 -16.75
N PRO A 342 4.97 18.73 -16.98
CA PRO A 342 4.13 19.22 -15.91
C PRO A 342 3.78 18.06 -14.97
N ILE A 343 4.03 18.28 -13.69
CA ILE A 343 3.74 17.36 -12.60
C ILE A 343 2.36 17.70 -12.04
N VAL A 344 1.52 16.68 -11.81
CA VAL A 344 0.17 16.91 -11.27
C VAL A 344 0.22 17.33 -9.79
N PHE A 345 1.13 16.73 -9.03
CA PHE A 345 1.34 16.96 -7.61
C PHE A 345 2.72 17.56 -7.36
N PHE A 346 2.77 18.64 -6.60
CA PHE A 346 4.00 19.20 -6.07
C PHE A 346 4.36 18.53 -4.75
N ASP A 347 3.41 18.47 -3.82
CA ASP A 347 3.58 17.77 -2.54
C ASP A 347 2.87 16.42 -2.55
N ILE A 348 3.59 15.38 -2.98
CA ILE A 348 3.09 14.00 -2.93
C ILE A 348 2.71 13.54 -1.51
N ASN A 349 3.18 14.20 -0.44
CA ASN A 349 2.79 13.83 0.92
C ASN A 349 1.30 14.10 1.19
N CYS A 350 0.60 14.87 0.35
CA CYS A 350 -0.86 14.98 0.41
C CYS A 350 -1.55 13.61 0.37
N ILE A 351 -0.99 12.62 -0.33
CA ILE A 351 -1.49 11.24 -0.38
C ILE A 351 -1.38 10.53 0.98
N SER A 352 -0.28 10.74 1.72
CA SER A 352 -0.14 10.17 3.08
C SER A 352 -1.09 10.84 4.07
N LYS A 353 -1.28 12.16 3.98
CA LYS A 353 -2.28 12.89 4.79
C LYS A 353 -3.68 12.36 4.50
N PHE A 354 -4.00 12.18 3.22
CA PHE A 354 -5.25 11.58 2.78
C PHE A 354 -5.42 10.15 3.31
N GLY A 355 -4.39 9.30 3.23
CA GLY A 355 -4.46 7.92 3.73
C GLY A 355 -4.69 7.78 5.24
N LEU A 356 -4.40 8.82 6.03
CA LEU A 356 -4.72 8.88 7.47
C LEU A 356 -6.13 9.43 7.76
N SER A 357 -6.72 10.14 6.80
CA SER A 357 -7.99 10.82 6.96
C SER A 357 -9.16 9.84 7.18
N PRO A 358 -10.30 10.31 7.74
CA PRO A 358 -11.50 9.48 7.87
C PRO A 358 -12.03 8.98 6.53
N VAL A 359 -12.02 9.82 5.49
CA VAL A 359 -12.54 9.46 4.16
C VAL A 359 -11.80 8.29 3.51
N ALA A 360 -10.52 8.07 3.83
CA ALA A 360 -9.72 6.98 3.27
C ALA A 360 -9.82 5.65 4.05
N GLU A 361 -10.55 5.61 5.16
CA GLU A 361 -10.63 4.47 6.07
C GLU A 361 -11.17 3.19 5.40
N HIS A 362 -12.20 3.36 4.57
CA HIS A 362 -12.89 2.26 3.89
C HIS A 362 -12.39 2.03 2.46
N LEU A 363 -11.31 2.70 2.06
CA LEU A 363 -10.75 2.56 0.73
C LEU A 363 -10.17 1.16 0.53
N THR A 364 -10.76 0.38 -0.38
CA THR A 364 -10.34 -0.99 -0.70
C THR A 364 -9.52 -1.06 -1.97
N HIS A 365 -9.76 -0.14 -2.91
CA HIS A 365 -9.10 -0.10 -4.21
C HIS A 365 -8.50 1.27 -4.49
N LEU A 366 -7.18 1.30 -4.65
CA LEU A 366 -6.41 2.51 -4.90
C LEU A 366 -5.57 2.34 -6.17
N ARG A 367 -5.75 3.26 -7.12
CA ARG A 367 -4.88 3.40 -8.29
C ARG A 367 -4.20 4.76 -8.26
N LEU A 368 -2.87 4.78 -8.15
CA LEU A 368 -2.03 5.98 -8.15
C LEU A 368 -0.93 5.85 -9.20
N ARG A 369 -1.20 6.35 -10.41
CA ARG A 369 -0.22 6.31 -11.51
C ARG A 369 0.35 7.72 -11.72
N VAL A 370 1.46 8.01 -11.05
CA VAL A 370 2.15 9.31 -11.18
C VAL A 370 3.57 9.05 -11.70
N PRO A 371 3.80 9.25 -13.02
CA PRO A 371 5.05 8.89 -13.65
C PRO A 371 6.29 9.45 -12.96
N SER A 372 7.31 8.61 -12.80
CA SER A 372 8.63 8.98 -12.25
C SER A 372 8.63 9.50 -10.79
N ARG A 373 7.50 9.45 -10.08
CA ARG A 373 7.43 9.79 -8.65
C ARG A 373 7.58 8.55 -7.78
N ASP A 374 8.30 8.68 -6.68
CA ASP A 374 8.41 7.64 -5.65
C ASP A 374 7.20 7.73 -4.71
N ILE A 375 6.08 7.17 -5.15
CA ILE A 375 4.83 7.12 -4.36
C ILE A 375 4.95 6.10 -3.22
N LEU A 376 5.79 5.08 -3.40
CA LEU A 376 5.96 4.00 -2.43
C LEU A 376 6.40 4.52 -1.06
N ARG A 377 7.35 5.47 -1.03
CA ARG A 377 7.80 6.10 0.21
C ARG A 377 6.69 6.80 0.98
N VAL A 378 5.74 7.41 0.28
CA VAL A 378 4.60 8.12 0.88
C VAL A 378 3.55 7.14 1.41
N LEU A 379 3.42 5.97 0.79
CA LEU A 379 2.49 4.93 1.23
C LEU A 379 2.96 4.16 2.48
N ILE A 380 4.24 4.28 2.87
CA ILE A 380 4.80 3.54 4.01
C ILE A 380 5.21 4.42 5.19
N ALA A 381 5.48 5.71 4.96
CA ALA A 381 5.93 6.63 5.99
C ALA A 381 4.82 7.64 6.31
N PRO A 382 4.39 7.76 7.57
CA PRO A 382 3.48 8.85 7.95
C PRO A 382 4.16 10.22 7.71
N PRO A 383 3.38 11.29 7.49
CA PRO A 383 3.91 12.64 7.35
C PRO A 383 4.82 13.01 8.53
N ARG A 384 5.94 13.68 8.24
CA ARG A 384 6.88 14.12 9.29
C ARG A 384 6.15 14.99 10.31
N GLY A 385 6.40 14.72 11.60
CA GLY A 385 5.80 15.47 12.71
C GLY A 385 4.47 14.91 13.22
N MET A 386 3.90 13.89 12.58
CA MET A 386 2.74 13.16 13.09
C MET A 386 3.15 11.81 13.68
N VAL A 387 3.08 11.68 15.01
CA VAL A 387 3.14 10.38 15.67
C VAL A 387 1.73 9.83 15.72
N THR A 388 1.39 8.96 14.78
CA THR A 388 0.08 8.29 14.74
C THR A 388 0.26 6.78 14.73
N THR A 389 -0.57 6.09 15.51
CA THR A 389 -0.71 4.63 15.47
C THR A 389 -1.60 4.17 14.32
N LYS A 390 -2.32 5.10 13.67
CA LYS A 390 -3.26 4.80 12.57
C LYS A 390 -2.48 4.39 11.32
N ARG A 391 -2.90 3.28 10.71
CA ARG A 391 -2.35 2.80 9.44
C ARG A 391 -2.91 3.62 8.28
N LEU A 392 -2.05 3.87 7.28
CA LEU A 392 -2.47 4.41 5.99
C LEU A 392 -3.37 3.36 5.30
N PHE A 393 -4.52 3.79 4.78
CA PHE A 393 -5.48 2.95 4.03
C PHE A 393 -5.70 1.56 4.66
N PRO A 394 -6.30 1.48 5.86
CA PRO A 394 -6.36 0.24 6.64
C PRO A 394 -7.15 -0.89 5.94
N SER A 395 -8.06 -0.55 5.04
CA SER A 395 -8.92 -1.49 4.30
C SER A 395 -8.38 -1.88 2.92
N LEU A 396 -7.17 -1.46 2.55
CA LEU A 396 -6.66 -1.59 1.19
C LEU A 396 -6.42 -3.05 0.77
N ARG A 397 -7.06 -3.48 -0.33
CA ARG A 397 -6.96 -4.83 -0.92
C ARG A 397 -6.35 -4.83 -2.32
N TYR A 398 -6.50 -3.72 -3.05
CA TYR A 398 -5.95 -3.55 -4.40
C TYR A 398 -5.14 -2.26 -4.49
N LEU A 399 -3.90 -2.38 -4.93
CA LEU A 399 -3.01 -1.25 -5.14
C LEU A 399 -2.41 -1.29 -6.55
N ASP A 400 -2.65 -0.25 -7.32
CA ASP A 400 -2.03 -0.04 -8.63
C ASP A 400 -1.17 1.22 -8.59
N ILE A 401 0.14 1.02 -8.53
CA ILE A 401 1.14 2.11 -8.57
C ILE A 401 1.96 2.04 -9.87
N SER A 402 1.33 1.58 -10.94
CA SER A 402 1.96 1.52 -12.27
C SER A 402 2.52 2.88 -12.69
N THR A 403 3.58 2.88 -13.49
CA THR A 403 4.31 4.06 -14.00
C THR A 403 5.07 4.87 -12.95
N THR A 404 4.88 4.60 -11.66
CA THR A 404 5.65 5.25 -10.58
C THR A 404 7.07 4.67 -10.51
N ASN A 405 7.96 5.31 -9.75
CA ASN A 405 9.31 4.80 -9.54
C ASN A 405 9.34 3.84 -8.36
N VAL A 406 9.25 2.54 -8.63
CA VAL A 406 9.37 1.45 -7.65
C VAL A 406 10.58 0.59 -8.00
N ARG A 407 11.33 0.16 -6.98
CA ARG A 407 12.46 -0.76 -7.08
C ARG A 407 12.27 -1.93 -6.12
N ILE A 408 12.97 -3.04 -6.35
CA ILE A 408 13.07 -4.13 -5.39
C ILE A 408 14.03 -3.71 -4.27
N ASP A 409 13.49 -3.07 -3.24
CA ASP A 409 14.26 -2.54 -2.12
C ASP A 409 13.51 -2.73 -0.78
N THR A 410 14.06 -2.14 0.28
CA THR A 410 13.46 -2.18 1.62
C THR A 410 12.10 -1.48 1.70
N ASN A 411 11.80 -0.54 0.79
CA ASN A 411 10.52 0.17 0.78
C ASN A 411 9.41 -0.75 0.28
N LEU A 412 9.66 -1.56 -0.75
CA LEU A 412 8.69 -2.55 -1.22
C LEU A 412 8.41 -3.60 -0.15
N THR A 413 9.45 -4.11 0.52
CA THR A 413 9.29 -5.02 1.67
C THR A 413 8.50 -4.36 2.80
N THR A 414 8.73 -3.08 3.07
CA THR A 414 8.01 -2.33 4.11
C THR A 414 6.55 -2.13 3.73
N LEU A 415 6.23 -1.87 2.46
CA LEU A 415 4.85 -1.79 1.96
C LEU A 415 4.13 -3.11 2.19
N LEU A 416 4.70 -4.23 1.76
CA LEU A 416 4.10 -5.56 1.91
C LEU A 416 3.91 -5.96 3.38
N ARG A 417 4.81 -5.50 4.27
CA ARG A 417 4.66 -5.67 5.71
C ARG A 417 3.53 -4.81 6.31
N THR A 418 3.36 -3.59 5.79
CA THR A 418 2.42 -2.59 6.30
C THR A 418 0.98 -2.91 5.88
N TYR A 419 0.76 -3.25 4.61
CA TYR A 419 -0.56 -3.52 4.04
C TYR A 419 -0.91 -5.00 4.13
N SER A 420 -1.28 -5.45 5.33
CA SER A 420 -1.56 -6.86 5.60
C SER A 420 -2.81 -7.42 4.93
N ARG A 421 -3.68 -6.57 4.35
CA ARG A 421 -4.89 -6.97 3.63
C ARG A 421 -4.74 -6.88 2.11
N LEU A 422 -3.55 -6.51 1.63
CA LEU A 422 -3.31 -6.35 0.20
C LEU A 422 -3.35 -7.72 -0.49
N GLU A 423 -4.23 -7.84 -1.49
CA GLU A 423 -4.45 -9.04 -2.29
C GLU A 423 -3.89 -8.88 -3.70
N HIS A 424 -3.96 -7.68 -4.27
CA HIS A 424 -3.52 -7.42 -5.65
C HIS A 424 -2.60 -6.20 -5.71
N LEU A 425 -1.42 -6.38 -6.31
CA LEU A 425 -0.43 -5.32 -6.49
C LEU A 425 -0.04 -5.20 -7.97
N VAL A 426 -0.26 -4.03 -8.57
CA VAL A 426 0.09 -3.74 -9.97
C VAL A 426 1.26 -2.76 -10.03
N LEU A 427 2.38 -3.25 -10.57
CA LEU A 427 3.69 -2.59 -10.71
C LEU A 427 4.09 -2.51 -12.18
N ASP A 428 3.16 -2.09 -13.02
CA ASP A 428 3.36 -2.06 -14.45
C ASP A 428 4.17 -0.82 -14.86
N ARG A 429 5.23 -0.99 -15.66
CA ARG A 429 6.13 0.09 -16.13
C ARG A 429 6.70 0.92 -14.97
N VAL A 430 6.97 0.25 -13.86
CA VAL A 430 7.81 0.85 -12.83
C VAL A 430 9.27 0.68 -13.25
N ASN A 431 10.22 0.88 -12.34
CA ASN A 431 11.63 0.64 -12.62
C ASN A 431 12.14 -0.50 -11.73
N LEU A 432 11.35 -1.59 -11.68
CA LEU A 432 11.44 -2.63 -10.66
C LEU A 432 12.80 -3.31 -10.72
N PHE A 433 13.19 -3.70 -11.92
CA PHE A 433 14.42 -4.42 -12.23
C PHE A 433 15.53 -3.52 -12.81
N GLY A 434 15.27 -2.22 -12.94
CA GLY A 434 16.25 -1.30 -13.52
C GLY A 434 16.63 -1.64 -14.96
N PHE A 435 17.85 -1.25 -15.35
CA PHE A 435 18.44 -1.63 -16.63
C PHE A 435 18.86 -3.11 -16.68
N THR A 436 18.88 -3.80 -15.54
CA THR A 436 19.33 -5.20 -15.42
C THR A 436 18.24 -6.22 -15.73
N ALA A 437 17.00 -5.79 -16.03
CA ALA A 437 15.88 -6.67 -16.33
C ALA A 437 16.22 -7.73 -17.41
N ARG A 438 16.93 -7.32 -18.47
CA ARG A 438 17.28 -8.22 -19.58
C ARG A 438 18.28 -9.30 -19.20
N ASP A 439 19.19 -9.03 -18.28
CA ASP A 439 20.30 -9.95 -17.98
C ASP A 439 20.00 -10.77 -16.73
N LYS A 440 19.45 -10.11 -15.69
CA LYS A 440 19.19 -10.68 -14.37
C LYS A 440 17.70 -10.85 -14.05
N GLY A 441 16.83 -10.71 -15.04
CA GLY A 441 15.38 -10.86 -14.86
C GLY A 441 14.96 -12.13 -14.11
N PRO A 442 15.48 -13.32 -14.43
CA PRO A 442 15.15 -14.55 -13.72
C PRO A 442 15.55 -14.51 -12.23
N GLU A 443 16.79 -14.10 -11.91
CA GLU A 443 17.28 -13.95 -10.53
C GLU A 443 16.42 -12.96 -9.73
N LEU A 444 16.09 -11.81 -10.32
CA LEU A 444 15.28 -10.77 -9.69
C LEU A 444 13.82 -11.21 -9.49
N CYS A 445 13.28 -12.04 -10.38
CA CYS A 445 11.97 -12.67 -10.23
C CYS A 445 11.97 -13.67 -9.07
N ASN A 446 13.02 -14.49 -8.94
CA ASN A 446 13.21 -15.37 -7.80
C ASN A 446 13.25 -14.58 -6.48
N ASP A 447 14.07 -13.53 -6.42
CA ASP A 447 14.17 -12.62 -5.28
C ASP A 447 12.82 -11.97 -4.95
N LEU A 448 12.07 -11.52 -5.96
CA LEU A 448 10.74 -10.93 -5.78
C LEU A 448 9.74 -11.93 -5.17
N GLY A 449 9.70 -13.16 -5.68
CA GLY A 449 8.88 -14.23 -5.12
C GLY A 449 9.24 -14.52 -3.66
N GLY A 450 10.53 -14.62 -3.36
CA GLY A 450 11.02 -14.82 -2.01
C GLY A 450 10.74 -13.65 -1.05
N LEU A 451 10.85 -12.41 -1.54
CA LEU A 451 10.63 -11.18 -0.78
C LEU A 451 9.17 -11.05 -0.33
N ILE A 452 8.20 -11.34 -1.21
CA ILE A 452 6.77 -11.22 -0.89
C ILE A 452 6.40 -12.15 0.27
N VAL A 453 6.84 -13.40 0.22
CA VAL A 453 6.58 -14.39 1.28
C VAL A 453 7.34 -14.02 2.57
N SER A 454 8.61 -13.60 2.43
CA SER A 454 9.45 -13.23 3.58
C SER A 454 8.96 -12.00 4.33
N ALA A 455 8.20 -11.11 3.69
CA ALA A 455 7.54 -9.98 4.35
C ALA A 455 6.56 -10.45 5.44
N GLY A 456 5.85 -11.57 5.21
CA GLY A 456 5.01 -12.23 6.21
C GLY A 456 5.84 -12.72 7.41
N LEU A 457 6.94 -13.43 7.16
CA LEU A 457 7.85 -13.89 8.22
C LEU A 457 8.39 -12.73 9.08
N ALA A 458 8.81 -11.65 8.44
CA ALA A 458 9.29 -10.45 9.12
C ALA A 458 8.19 -9.83 10.00
N ARG A 459 6.93 -9.84 9.55
CA ARG A 459 5.77 -9.36 10.32
C ARG A 459 5.54 -10.21 11.57
N GLY A 460 5.63 -11.53 11.45
CA GLY A 460 5.51 -12.45 12.59
C GLY A 460 6.59 -12.20 13.66
N LYS A 461 7.86 -12.14 13.23
CA LYS A 461 9.00 -11.86 14.13
C LYS A 461 8.90 -10.50 14.80
N GLU A 462 8.48 -9.47 14.06
CA GLU A 462 8.31 -8.13 14.60
C GLU A 462 7.18 -8.09 15.65
N LYS A 463 6.06 -8.78 15.41
CA LYS A 463 4.96 -8.86 16.38
C LYS A 463 5.38 -9.63 17.64
N GLU A 464 6.11 -10.74 17.52
CA GLU A 464 6.69 -11.45 18.67
C GLU A 464 7.64 -10.54 19.46
N ARG A 465 8.51 -9.77 18.78
CA ARG A 465 9.41 -8.80 19.40
C ARG A 465 8.67 -7.69 20.14
N GLN A 466 7.60 -7.16 19.53
CA GLN A 466 6.76 -6.13 20.16
C GLN A 466 6.08 -6.66 21.42
N ILE A 467 5.50 -7.87 21.38
CA ILE A 467 4.88 -8.50 22.55
C ILE A 467 5.91 -8.73 23.66
N ALA A 468 7.10 -9.24 23.34
CA ALA A 468 8.16 -9.45 24.32
C ALA A 468 8.65 -8.13 24.94
N GLN A 469 8.76 -7.06 24.13
CA GLN A 469 9.12 -5.73 24.61
C GLN A 469 8.05 -5.17 25.56
N TRP A 470 6.78 -5.25 25.18
CA TRP A 470 5.67 -4.83 26.03
C TRP A 470 5.61 -5.63 27.34
N GLU A 471 5.82 -6.94 27.30
CA GLU A 471 5.86 -7.75 28.52
C GLU A 471 7.02 -7.32 29.45
N LEU A 472 8.17 -6.99 28.87
CA LEU A 472 9.31 -6.45 29.63
C LEU A 472 8.98 -5.08 30.24
N GLU A 473 8.34 -4.18 29.48
CA GLU A 473 7.90 -2.86 29.96
C GLU A 473 6.88 -2.99 31.11
N GLN A 474 5.89 -3.88 30.96
CA GLN A 474 4.90 -4.15 32.02
C GLN A 474 5.56 -4.73 33.28
N ARG A 475 6.51 -5.67 33.14
CA ARG A 475 7.25 -6.20 34.30
C ARG A 475 8.11 -5.14 34.97
N THR A 476 8.72 -4.26 34.19
CA THR A 476 9.50 -3.13 34.72
C THR A 476 8.60 -2.20 35.52
N ARG A 477 7.42 -1.86 34.98
CA ARG A 477 6.41 -1.03 35.67
C ARG A 477 5.94 -1.65 36.99
N LEU A 478 5.67 -2.97 37.02
CA LEU A 478 5.29 -3.66 38.26
C LEU A 478 6.43 -3.68 39.29
N ALA A 479 7.66 -3.93 38.85
CA ALA A 479 8.83 -3.90 39.72
C ALA A 479 9.08 -2.50 40.32
N GLU A 480 8.86 -1.44 39.54
CA GLU A 480 8.96 -0.06 40.00
C GLU A 480 7.89 0.28 41.04
N VAL A 481 6.65 -0.12 40.82
CA VAL A 481 5.54 0.08 41.77
C VAL A 481 5.80 -0.68 43.07
N GLU A 482 6.24 -1.93 42.99
CA GLU A 482 6.55 -2.73 44.18
C GLU A 482 7.75 -2.16 44.95
N ALA A 483 8.81 -1.75 44.26
CA ALA A 483 9.93 -1.08 44.91
C ALA A 483 9.52 0.26 45.54
N ALA A 484 8.60 1.01 44.92
CA ALA A 484 8.04 2.22 45.51
C ALA A 484 7.23 1.90 46.78
N ARG A 485 6.42 0.83 46.77
CA ARG A 485 5.69 0.35 47.93
C ARG A 485 6.62 -0.05 49.08
N VAL A 486 7.68 -0.81 48.78
CA VAL A 486 8.69 -1.21 49.78
C VAL A 486 9.42 0.02 50.35
N ARG A 487 9.77 1.00 49.51
CA ARG A 487 10.36 2.27 49.98
C ARG A 487 9.40 3.04 50.88
N ALA A 488 8.13 3.13 50.53
CA ALA A 488 7.11 3.79 51.34
C ALA A 488 6.90 3.09 52.70
N GLN A 489 6.88 1.75 52.72
CA GLN A 489 6.79 0.97 53.97
C GLN A 489 8.01 1.16 54.86
N ARG A 490 9.23 1.21 54.29
CA ARG A 490 10.45 1.49 55.06
C ARG A 490 10.40 2.88 55.69
N LEU A 491 10.01 3.90 54.93
CA LEU A 491 9.86 5.26 55.43
C LEU A 491 8.79 5.36 56.53
N ALA A 492 7.66 4.66 56.37
CA ALA A 492 6.61 4.61 57.40
C ALA A 492 7.11 3.94 58.69
N ALA A 493 7.83 2.82 58.59
CA ALA A 493 8.41 2.14 59.75
C ALA A 493 9.50 2.97 60.46
N GLU A 494 10.28 3.75 59.70
CA GLU A 494 11.25 4.70 60.28
C GLU A 494 10.56 5.86 61.00
N GLN A 495 9.48 6.41 60.43
CA GLN A 495 8.68 7.45 61.10
C GLN A 495 8.02 6.93 62.39
N GLU A 496 7.51 5.70 62.38
CA GLU A 496 6.91 5.08 63.56
C GLU A 496 7.96 4.82 64.66
N ARG A 497 9.17 4.39 64.29
CA ARG A 497 10.31 4.29 65.22
C ARG A 497 10.73 5.66 65.78
N ALA A 498 10.70 6.72 64.97
CA ALA A 498 11.01 8.06 65.44
C ALA A 498 9.93 8.59 66.40
N ALA A 499 8.66 8.22 66.17
CA ALA A 499 7.53 8.62 67.01
C ALA A 499 7.41 7.83 68.32
N SER A 500 7.90 6.57 68.39
CA SER A 500 7.75 5.72 69.59
C SER A 500 8.69 6.08 70.76
N GLY A 501 9.57 7.08 70.61
CA GLY A 501 10.18 7.79 71.75
C GLY A 501 11.06 6.95 72.69
N THR A 502 11.52 5.76 72.30
CA THR A 502 12.59 5.07 73.03
C THR A 502 13.91 5.81 72.82
N SER A 503 14.40 6.45 73.88
CA SER A 503 15.67 7.18 73.95
C SER A 503 16.85 6.35 73.40
N ALA A 504 17.19 6.55 72.13
CA ALA A 504 18.40 6.05 71.50
C ALA A 504 19.51 7.11 71.54
N ASP A 505 19.71 7.71 72.72
CA ASP A 505 20.81 8.65 72.94
C ASP A 505 22.00 7.88 73.52
N SER A 506 22.64 7.04 72.67
CA SER A 506 24.07 6.63 72.75
C SER A 506 24.48 5.49 71.79
N LEU A 507 23.95 5.40 70.55
CA LEU A 507 24.69 4.63 69.54
C LEU A 507 25.89 5.50 69.14
N SER A 508 27.08 5.11 69.61
CA SER A 508 28.30 5.90 69.42
C SER A 508 28.47 6.26 67.94
N GLN A 509 28.95 7.47 67.68
CA GLN A 509 29.26 8.00 66.36
C GLN A 509 30.11 7.03 65.50
N GLU A 510 30.80 6.10 66.16
CA GLU A 510 31.60 5.01 65.59
C GLU A 510 30.74 3.89 64.95
N VAL A 511 29.59 3.53 65.52
CA VAL A 511 28.68 2.52 64.94
C VAL A 511 27.99 3.06 63.67
N LEU A 512 27.61 4.33 63.65
CA LEU A 512 27.08 4.99 62.45
C LEU A 512 28.13 5.14 61.35
N ALA A 513 29.39 5.41 61.72
CA ALA A 513 30.52 5.44 60.79
C ALA A 513 30.84 4.05 60.23
N GLU A 514 30.77 2.99 61.05
CA GLU A 514 31.00 1.61 60.63
C GLU A 514 29.87 1.09 59.72
N ILE A 515 28.61 1.44 60.00
CA ILE A 515 27.48 1.17 59.12
C ILE A 515 27.68 1.87 57.77
N SER A 516 28.06 3.16 57.77
CA SER A 516 28.37 3.90 56.52
C SER A 516 29.55 3.31 55.75
N ARG A 517 30.54 2.73 56.44
CA ARG A 517 31.71 2.09 55.81
C ARG A 517 31.37 0.73 55.21
N ARG A 518 30.50 -0.03 55.89
CA ARG A 518 29.98 -1.31 55.43
C ARG A 518 29.05 -1.13 54.22
N GLU A 519 28.17 -0.13 54.25
CA GLU A 519 27.34 0.25 53.09
C GLU A 519 28.21 0.68 51.90
N ARG A 520 29.28 1.47 52.11
CA ARG A 520 30.21 1.82 51.04
C ARG A 520 30.96 0.61 50.46
N MET A 521 31.34 -0.36 51.29
CA MET A 521 31.96 -1.61 50.79
C MET A 521 30.97 -2.50 50.05
N GLU A 522 29.74 -2.64 50.56
CA GLU A 522 28.68 -3.40 49.89
C GLU A 522 28.25 -2.74 48.57
N GLU A 523 28.24 -1.41 48.49
CA GLU A 523 28.01 -0.64 47.27
C GLU A 523 29.16 -0.80 46.28
N GLN A 524 30.42 -0.77 46.75
CA GLN A 524 31.60 -1.07 45.91
C GLN A 524 31.55 -2.51 45.39
N GLN A 525 31.13 -3.46 46.22
CA GLN A 525 31.04 -4.87 45.85
C GLN A 525 29.91 -5.11 44.85
N ARG A 526 28.76 -4.44 45.02
CA ARG A 526 27.69 -4.37 44.01
C ARG A 526 28.18 -3.76 42.70
N GLN A 527 28.96 -2.68 42.73
CA GLN A 527 29.54 -2.08 41.53
C GLN A 527 30.55 -3.00 40.84
N ILE A 528 31.37 -3.75 41.60
CA ILE A 528 32.31 -4.75 41.06
C ILE A 528 31.55 -5.92 40.43
N GLU A 529 30.44 -6.36 41.03
CA GLU A 529 29.59 -7.44 40.53
C GLU A 529 28.80 -7.01 39.29
N LEU A 530 28.35 -5.74 39.24
CA LEU A 530 27.82 -5.07 38.05
C LEU A 530 28.86 -4.92 36.92
N ALA A 531 30.11 -4.61 37.26
CA ALA A 531 31.20 -4.54 36.29
C ALA A 531 31.57 -5.95 35.75
N ARG A 532 31.42 -7.00 36.57
CA ARG A 532 31.61 -8.40 36.17
C ARG A 532 30.45 -8.92 35.31
N SER A 533 29.19 -8.56 35.60
CA SER A 533 28.03 -8.96 34.79
C SER A 533 27.97 -8.24 33.43
N ARG A 534 28.46 -7.00 33.35
CA ARG A 534 28.69 -6.29 32.07
C ARG A 534 29.79 -6.93 31.21
N ARG A 535 30.66 -7.76 31.80
CA ARG A 535 31.67 -8.58 31.10
C ARG A 535 31.14 -9.96 30.69
N GLY A 536 29.82 -10.06 30.47
CA GLY A 536 29.12 -11.26 30.03
C GLY A 536 29.84 -12.04 28.94
N HIS A 537 30.02 -13.32 29.26
CA HIS A 537 30.48 -14.44 28.45
C HIS A 537 29.96 -14.37 27.00
N ARG A 538 30.78 -13.84 26.08
CA ARG A 538 30.58 -14.10 24.64
C ARG A 538 30.96 -15.55 24.39
N SER A 539 30.00 -16.38 24.02
CA SER A 539 30.25 -17.73 23.53
C SER A 539 31.31 -17.70 22.42
N ALA A 540 32.33 -18.53 22.55
CA ALA A 540 33.50 -18.62 21.66
C ALA A 540 33.19 -19.16 20.25
N ALA A 541 31.97 -19.01 19.74
CA ALA A 541 31.55 -19.63 18.48
C ALA A 541 31.16 -18.65 17.36
N GLN A 542 31.27 -17.32 17.54
CA GLN A 542 31.26 -16.38 16.41
C GLN A 542 32.28 -15.25 16.64
N SER A 543 33.52 -15.54 16.27
CA SER A 543 34.59 -14.57 16.10
C SER A 543 34.62 -14.14 14.63
N THR A 544 33.87 -13.11 14.27
CA THR A 544 34.24 -12.29 13.11
C THR A 544 35.22 -11.23 13.61
N PHE A 545 36.49 -11.42 13.24
CA PHE A 545 37.55 -10.44 13.44
C PHE A 545 37.12 -9.10 12.85
N THR A 546 37.03 -8.07 13.69
CA THR A 546 37.23 -6.68 13.26
C THR A 546 38.39 -6.15 14.07
N LEU A 547 39.55 -6.09 13.41
CA LEU A 547 40.75 -5.43 13.92
C LEU A 547 40.40 -3.99 14.27
N ARG A 548 40.77 -3.62 15.49
CA ARG A 548 40.76 -2.24 15.96
C ARG A 548 41.57 -1.39 15.00
N ASP A 549 41.02 -0.24 14.63
CA ASP A 549 41.83 0.96 14.68
C ASP A 549 41.23 1.93 15.68
N ARG A 550 42.01 2.24 16.71
CA ARG A 550 41.67 3.20 17.77
C ARG A 550 42.46 4.45 17.48
N SER A 551 41.81 5.47 16.92
CA SER A 551 42.32 6.83 17.01
C SER A 551 41.52 7.61 18.05
N ARG A 552 42.22 8.05 19.10
CA ARG A 552 41.74 9.01 20.10
C ARG A 552 41.84 10.41 19.50
N ARG A 553 40.76 11.20 19.53
CA ARG A 553 40.82 12.64 19.83
C ARG A 553 39.46 13.17 20.25
N ALA A 554 39.50 14.00 21.30
CA ALA A 554 38.35 14.70 21.88
C ALA A 554 38.14 16.05 21.17
N GLY A 555 36.87 16.46 21.03
CA GLY A 555 36.44 17.79 20.58
C GLY A 555 34.98 17.78 20.09
N PRO A 556 34.12 18.78 20.41
CA PRO A 556 32.67 18.58 20.51
C PRO A 556 31.85 19.22 19.38
N SER A 557 30.85 18.51 18.85
CA SER A 557 29.66 19.14 18.23
C SER A 557 28.47 18.18 18.06
N THR A 558 27.42 18.48 18.85
CA THR A 558 26.00 18.60 18.48
C THR A 558 25.25 17.51 17.68
N THR A 559 24.41 16.78 18.44
CA THR A 559 22.95 16.53 18.24
C THR A 559 22.44 15.86 16.96
N ALA A 560 22.10 14.58 17.08
CA ALA A 560 20.78 14.06 16.66
C ALA A 560 20.48 12.69 17.31
N GLY A 561 19.39 12.62 18.08
CA GLY A 561 18.54 11.42 18.15
C GLY A 561 18.91 10.26 19.09
N ASN A 562 19.22 10.53 20.36
CA ASN A 562 19.09 9.50 21.40
C ASN A 562 17.92 9.87 22.32
N ILE A 563 16.82 9.15 22.17
CA ILE A 563 15.74 9.10 23.16
C ILE A 563 16.33 8.52 24.45
N ALA A 564 15.98 9.16 25.55
CA ALA A 564 16.52 8.96 26.90
C ALA A 564 16.77 7.49 27.25
N GLY A 565 18.06 7.10 27.22
CA GLY A 565 18.54 5.95 27.97
C GLY A 565 18.65 6.36 29.44
N THR A 566 17.55 6.28 30.17
CA THR A 566 17.58 6.22 31.63
C THR A 566 18.45 5.01 31.98
N SER A 567 19.65 5.26 32.48
CA SER A 567 20.53 4.21 32.99
C SER A 567 19.92 3.69 34.29
N ILE A 568 18.94 2.80 34.16
CA ILE A 568 18.29 2.08 35.25
C ILE A 568 19.38 1.25 35.96
N LEU A 569 19.62 1.53 37.24
CA LEU A 569 20.29 0.59 38.14
C LEU A 569 19.56 -0.76 38.04
N PRO A 570 20.23 -1.93 38.09
CA PRO A 570 19.54 -3.21 37.93
C PRO A 570 18.57 -3.39 39.08
N MET A 571 17.31 -3.00 38.87
CA MET A 571 16.21 -3.45 39.69
C MET A 571 16.04 -4.93 39.40
N ASP A 572 15.77 -5.72 40.43
CA ASP A 572 15.49 -7.15 40.30
C ASP A 572 14.14 -7.32 39.58
N ILE A 573 14.17 -7.30 38.24
CA ILE A 573 12.98 -7.52 37.41
C ILE A 573 12.54 -8.97 37.63
N PRO A 574 11.29 -9.22 38.03
CA PRO A 574 10.80 -10.57 38.27
C PRO A 574 10.90 -11.43 36.98
N PRO A 575 11.13 -12.75 37.12
CA PRO A 575 11.16 -13.65 35.97
C PRO A 575 9.83 -13.59 35.18
N PRO A 576 9.86 -13.83 33.86
CA PRO A 576 8.65 -13.78 33.05
C PRO A 576 7.70 -14.92 33.45
N ASP A 577 6.52 -14.58 33.94
CA ASP A 577 5.45 -15.55 34.20
C ASP A 577 4.67 -15.91 32.92
N LYS A 578 4.81 -15.09 31.87
CA LYS A 578 4.10 -15.19 30.59
C LYS A 578 5.07 -15.53 29.46
N LEU A 579 4.60 -16.28 28.47
CA LEU A 579 5.33 -16.57 27.25
C LEU A 579 4.37 -16.66 26.07
N TYR A 580 4.32 -15.59 25.29
CA TYR A 580 3.46 -15.49 24.12
C TYR A 580 4.27 -15.73 22.85
N MET A 581 3.82 -16.67 22.03
CA MET A 581 4.44 -17.00 20.74
C MET A 581 3.49 -16.67 19.60
N VAL A 582 4.02 -16.21 18.47
CA VAL A 582 3.21 -15.78 17.33
C VAL A 582 3.67 -16.48 16.06
N LEU A 583 2.75 -17.21 15.41
CA LEU A 583 3.01 -17.82 14.12
C LEU A 583 3.12 -16.76 13.01
N PRO A 584 4.06 -16.92 12.06
CA PRO A 584 4.19 -15.99 10.95
C PRO A 584 2.98 -16.12 10.01
N PRO A 585 2.39 -15.01 9.54
CA PRO A 585 1.28 -15.06 8.61
C PRO A 585 1.74 -15.51 7.22
N LEU A 586 0.88 -16.21 6.52
CA LEU A 586 1.02 -16.45 5.08
C LEU A 586 0.85 -15.12 4.30
N PRO A 587 1.45 -14.99 3.11
CA PRO A 587 1.22 -13.84 2.24
C PRO A 587 -0.27 -13.75 1.87
N THR A 588 -0.86 -12.57 1.99
CA THR A 588 -2.24 -12.30 1.55
C THR A 588 -2.33 -11.97 0.06
N LEU A 589 -1.18 -11.72 -0.57
CA LEU A 589 -1.11 -11.33 -1.97
C LEU A 589 -1.50 -12.52 -2.85
N LYS A 590 -2.61 -12.37 -3.57
CA LYS A 590 -3.13 -13.31 -4.56
C LYS A 590 -2.51 -13.09 -5.93
N SER A 591 -2.19 -11.84 -6.27
CA SER A 591 -1.50 -11.54 -7.52
C SER A 591 -0.57 -10.34 -7.45
N ILE A 592 0.56 -10.42 -8.15
CA ILE A 592 1.44 -9.31 -8.48
C ILE A 592 1.58 -9.19 -10.00
N SER A 593 1.48 -7.98 -10.51
CA SER A 593 1.48 -7.67 -11.94
C SER A 593 2.70 -6.81 -12.29
N ILE A 594 3.57 -7.28 -13.19
CA ILE A 594 4.83 -6.60 -13.58
C ILE A 594 5.00 -6.48 -15.11
N GLY A 595 3.91 -6.57 -15.87
CA GLY A 595 4.00 -6.77 -17.32
C GLY A 595 4.66 -5.63 -18.10
N GLY A 596 4.74 -4.43 -17.53
CA GLY A 596 5.54 -3.35 -18.11
C GLY A 596 7.06 -3.62 -18.13
N GLU A 597 7.60 -4.41 -17.20
CA GLU A 597 9.03 -4.80 -17.18
C GLU A 597 9.35 -5.86 -18.23
N ALA A 598 8.38 -6.76 -18.48
CA ALA A 598 8.46 -7.78 -19.53
C ALA A 598 8.28 -7.20 -20.95
N SER A 599 7.97 -5.89 -21.07
CA SER A 599 7.75 -5.25 -22.36
C SER A 599 9.04 -5.22 -23.19
N GLY A 600 9.14 -6.12 -24.16
CA GLY A 600 10.32 -6.29 -25.01
C GLY A 600 11.23 -7.46 -24.61
N VAL A 601 10.81 -8.28 -23.65
CA VAL A 601 11.40 -9.58 -23.34
C VAL A 601 10.71 -10.64 -24.20
N GLY A 602 11.47 -11.57 -24.78
CA GLY A 602 10.91 -12.67 -25.57
C GLY A 602 10.05 -13.59 -24.70
N SER A 603 8.99 -14.17 -25.27
CA SER A 603 8.03 -15.03 -24.55
C SER A 603 8.70 -16.17 -23.78
N ALA A 604 9.73 -16.82 -24.34
CA ALA A 604 10.48 -17.88 -23.66
C ALA A 604 11.14 -17.40 -22.36
N ARG A 605 11.72 -16.19 -22.37
CA ARG A 605 12.34 -15.62 -21.15
C ARG A 605 11.29 -15.13 -20.16
N VAL A 606 10.11 -14.71 -20.63
CA VAL A 606 8.98 -14.40 -19.74
C VAL A 606 8.50 -15.64 -19.00
N ILE A 607 8.46 -16.80 -19.66
CA ILE A 607 8.15 -18.09 -19.01
C ILE A 607 9.21 -18.41 -17.95
N GLU A 608 10.49 -18.28 -18.27
CA GLU A 608 11.60 -18.45 -17.32
C GLU A 608 11.47 -17.52 -16.09
N TRP A 609 11.06 -16.26 -16.28
CA TRP A 609 10.80 -15.33 -15.18
C TRP A 609 9.67 -15.81 -14.27
N GLU A 610 8.58 -16.34 -14.85
CA GLU A 610 7.48 -16.90 -14.08
C GLU A 610 7.92 -18.14 -13.30
N GLU A 611 8.67 -19.05 -13.92
CA GLU A 611 9.22 -20.23 -13.24
C GLU A 611 10.13 -19.85 -12.06
N GLU A 612 11.06 -18.93 -12.27
CA GLU A 612 11.97 -18.48 -11.20
C GLU A 612 11.24 -17.76 -10.06
N PHE A 613 10.24 -16.93 -10.38
CA PHE A 613 9.40 -16.32 -9.37
C PHE A 613 8.72 -17.37 -8.48
N HIS A 614 8.12 -18.39 -9.10
CA HIS A 614 7.43 -19.46 -8.37
C HIS A 614 8.40 -20.35 -7.58
N ARG A 615 9.64 -20.54 -8.07
CA ARG A 615 10.72 -21.20 -7.32
C ARG A 615 11.06 -20.43 -6.04
N GLY A 616 11.36 -19.12 -6.17
CA GLY A 616 11.66 -18.25 -5.03
C GLY A 616 10.50 -18.13 -4.04
N TRP A 617 9.27 -18.07 -4.53
CA TRP A 617 8.05 -18.11 -3.72
C TRP A 617 7.96 -19.39 -2.88
N LYS A 618 8.10 -20.55 -3.51
CA LYS A 618 8.04 -21.86 -2.83
C LYS A 618 9.16 -22.02 -1.79
N GLU A 619 10.39 -21.65 -2.13
CA GLU A 619 11.53 -21.72 -1.20
C GLU A 619 11.29 -20.87 0.04
N ALA A 620 10.76 -19.66 -0.13
CA ALA A 620 10.43 -18.79 1.00
C ALA A 620 9.25 -19.32 1.82
N LEU A 621 8.23 -19.96 1.20
CA LEU A 621 7.18 -20.66 1.96
C LEU A 621 7.75 -21.80 2.80
N GLY A 622 8.73 -22.55 2.28
CA GLY A 622 9.48 -23.55 3.04
C GLY A 622 10.16 -22.96 4.28
N LYS A 623 10.76 -21.77 4.16
CA LYS A 623 11.35 -21.04 5.31
C LYS A 623 10.28 -20.62 6.32
N VAL A 624 9.10 -20.19 5.87
CA VAL A 624 7.96 -19.84 6.73
C VAL A 624 7.45 -21.06 7.49
N LEU A 625 7.23 -22.19 6.81
CA LEU A 625 6.82 -23.44 7.45
C LEU A 625 7.87 -23.92 8.46
N GLY A 626 9.16 -23.88 8.10
CA GLY A 626 10.24 -24.25 9.02
C GLY A 626 10.23 -23.41 10.29
N TRP A 627 9.98 -22.11 10.18
CA TRP A 627 9.83 -21.22 11.33
C TRP A 627 8.58 -21.51 12.16
N ALA A 628 7.43 -21.75 11.50
CA ALA A 628 6.17 -22.11 12.16
C ALA A 628 6.30 -23.43 12.95
N THR A 629 6.95 -24.45 12.37
CA THR A 629 7.26 -25.71 13.05
C THR A 629 8.18 -25.49 14.25
N HIS A 630 9.22 -24.66 14.11
CA HIS A 630 10.11 -24.33 15.23
C HIS A 630 9.36 -23.63 16.38
N ILE A 631 8.44 -22.72 16.08
CA ILE A 631 7.57 -22.09 17.09
C ILE A 631 6.67 -23.12 17.76
N ALA A 632 6.03 -24.01 16.98
CA ALA A 632 5.19 -25.07 17.53
C ALA A 632 5.97 -25.98 18.50
N ASP A 633 7.17 -26.42 18.11
CA ASP A 633 8.04 -27.22 18.97
C ASP A 633 8.46 -26.45 20.24
N LYS A 634 8.75 -25.15 20.12
CA LYS A 634 9.08 -24.28 21.26
C LYS A 634 7.88 -24.14 22.20
N TYR A 635 6.67 -23.97 21.67
CA TYR A 635 5.42 -23.87 22.40
C TYR A 635 5.13 -25.15 23.20
N GLU A 636 5.18 -26.32 22.56
CA GLU A 636 4.93 -27.60 23.22
C GLU A 636 5.96 -27.91 24.31
N ARG A 637 7.26 -27.66 24.04
CA ARG A 637 8.32 -27.82 25.05
C ARG A 637 8.09 -26.92 26.25
N ALA A 638 7.70 -25.67 26.02
CA ALA A 638 7.42 -24.74 27.10
C ALA A 638 6.18 -25.20 27.90
N ARG A 639 5.11 -25.61 27.22
CA ARG A 639 3.86 -26.09 27.84
C ARG A 639 4.10 -27.29 28.74
N LYS A 640 4.81 -28.31 28.22
CA LYS A 640 5.21 -29.50 28.98
C LYS A 640 6.02 -29.13 30.22
N LYS A 641 6.99 -28.21 30.08
CA LYS A 641 7.80 -27.74 31.23
C LYS A 641 6.96 -27.01 32.28
N ALA A 642 5.96 -26.22 31.88
CA ALA A 642 5.05 -25.57 32.80
C ALA A 642 4.13 -26.57 33.50
N GLU A 643 3.61 -27.58 32.79
CA GLU A 643 2.82 -28.67 33.37
C GLU A 643 3.63 -29.50 34.38
N GLU A 644 4.86 -29.87 34.03
CA GLU A 644 5.80 -30.56 34.93
C GLU A 644 6.07 -29.74 36.20
N TRP A 645 6.25 -28.42 36.07
CA TRP A 645 6.42 -27.53 37.21
C TRP A 645 5.17 -27.47 38.09
N ARG A 646 3.97 -27.29 37.51
CA ARG A 646 2.70 -27.30 38.27
C ARG A 646 2.49 -28.63 38.99
N ALA A 647 2.85 -29.75 38.37
CA ALA A 647 2.78 -31.07 38.99
C ALA A 647 3.78 -31.22 40.15
N GLN A 648 4.98 -30.62 40.05
CA GLN A 648 5.95 -30.58 41.15
C GLN A 648 5.43 -29.72 42.31
N GLU A 649 4.87 -28.54 42.03
CA GLU A 649 4.29 -27.64 43.02
C GLU A 649 3.11 -28.29 43.79
N MET A 650 2.24 -29.04 43.08
CA MET A 650 1.17 -29.85 43.69
C MET A 650 1.71 -31.00 44.56
N LYS A 651 2.85 -31.60 44.19
CA LYS A 651 3.50 -32.65 45.01
C LYS A 651 4.16 -32.06 46.26
N GLU A 652 4.78 -30.90 46.17
CA GLU A 652 5.42 -30.21 47.29
C GLU A 652 4.40 -29.69 48.31
N SER A 653 3.27 -29.14 47.83
CA SER A 653 2.13 -28.74 48.68
C SER A 653 1.48 -29.93 49.39
N ASN A 654 1.30 -31.07 48.71
CA ASN A 654 0.79 -32.29 49.37
C ASN A 654 1.78 -32.86 50.41
N LYS A 655 3.09 -32.79 50.15
CA LYS A 655 4.11 -33.27 51.09
C LYS A 655 4.18 -32.41 52.36
N THR A 656 4.02 -31.09 52.23
CA THR A 656 3.97 -30.18 53.39
C THR A 656 2.73 -30.41 54.24
N PHE A 657 1.57 -30.68 53.63
CA PHE A 657 0.37 -31.09 54.38
C PHE A 657 0.56 -32.42 55.13
N ALA A 658 1.12 -33.44 54.48
CA ALA A 658 1.34 -34.76 55.10
C ALA A 658 2.36 -34.75 56.25
N THR A 659 3.33 -33.82 56.25
CA THR A 659 4.36 -33.74 57.31
C THR A 659 3.85 -32.98 58.54
N SER A 660 2.85 -32.09 58.39
CA SER A 660 2.25 -31.38 59.53
C SER A 660 1.32 -32.25 60.38
N ASN A 661 0.75 -33.32 59.80
CA ASN A 661 -0.22 -34.17 60.49
C ASN A 661 0.39 -35.33 61.31
N ASN A 662 1.72 -35.48 61.30
CA ASN A 662 2.41 -36.60 61.98
C ASN A 662 3.14 -36.21 63.27
N ASN A 663 2.88 -34.99 63.80
CA ASN A 663 3.47 -34.49 65.06
C ASN A 663 2.50 -34.54 66.26
N GLY A 664 1.47 -35.39 66.19
CA GLY A 664 0.45 -35.47 67.25
C GLY A 664 0.03 -36.90 67.58
N ALA A 665 0.93 -37.74 68.11
CA ALA A 665 0.62 -38.79 69.11
C ALA A 665 1.86 -39.63 69.44
N GLY A 666 2.16 -39.81 70.73
CA GLY A 666 2.87 -40.99 71.22
C GLY A 666 4.18 -40.75 71.97
N ALA A 667 4.09 -40.15 73.16
CA ALA A 667 5.04 -40.45 74.22
C ALA A 667 4.88 -41.94 74.61
N GLY A 668 5.96 -42.73 74.49
CA GLY A 668 5.95 -44.16 74.78
C GLY A 668 7.35 -44.66 75.12
N VAL A 669 7.55 -44.93 76.40
CA VAL A 669 8.77 -45.41 77.05
C VAL A 669 9.08 -46.87 76.68
N GLY A 670 10.36 -47.18 76.47
CA GLY A 670 10.95 -48.47 76.82
C GLY A 670 11.37 -49.40 75.67
N GLY A 671 12.58 -49.98 75.77
CA GLY A 671 12.92 -51.22 75.06
C GLY A 671 14.35 -51.31 74.52
N LYS A 672 15.14 -52.19 75.14
CA LYS A 672 16.55 -52.52 74.87
C LYS A 672 16.77 -53.40 73.62
N HIS A 673 18.03 -53.35 73.14
CA HIS A 673 18.86 -54.39 72.50
C HIS A 673 18.48 -55.00 71.14
N GLY A 674 19.46 -55.02 70.23
CA GLY A 674 19.47 -55.90 69.06
C GLY A 674 20.58 -55.59 68.06
N ASN A 675 21.64 -56.41 68.09
CA ASN A 675 22.80 -56.50 67.21
C ASN A 675 22.70 -56.02 65.75
N GLY A 676 23.76 -55.31 65.32
CA GLY A 676 24.68 -55.78 64.28
C GLY A 676 24.24 -55.72 62.82
N HIS A 677 24.84 -54.79 62.06
CA HIS A 677 25.70 -55.20 60.93
C HIS A 677 26.58 -54.02 60.49
N VAL A 678 27.88 -54.27 60.48
CA VAL A 678 28.89 -53.39 59.86
C VAL A 678 28.76 -53.54 58.35
N SER A 679 28.48 -52.45 57.64
CA SER A 679 28.81 -52.32 56.22
C SER A 679 29.57 -51.00 56.02
N LYS A 680 30.88 -51.17 55.80
CA LYS A 680 31.82 -50.12 55.42
C LYS A 680 31.35 -49.49 54.10
N SER A 681 30.76 -48.30 54.19
CA SER A 681 30.59 -47.40 53.07
C SER A 681 31.34 -46.10 53.36
N LYS A 682 32.38 -45.89 52.56
CA LYS A 682 33.39 -44.84 52.62
C LYS A 682 32.73 -43.48 52.40
N ARG A 683 32.28 -42.82 53.48
CA ARG A 683 31.82 -41.42 53.44
C ARG A 683 33.02 -40.50 53.20
N ARG A 684 33.21 -40.14 51.94
CA ARG A 684 34.03 -39.00 51.52
C ARG A 684 33.27 -37.75 51.94
N ALA A 685 33.75 -37.07 52.98
CA ALA A 685 33.29 -35.74 53.35
C ALA A 685 33.61 -34.79 52.20
N SER A 686 32.64 -34.60 51.31
CA SER A 686 32.63 -33.46 50.40
C SER A 686 31.80 -32.39 51.08
N ILE A 687 32.46 -31.27 51.38
CA ILE A 687 31.83 -30.02 51.76
C ILE A 687 31.01 -29.59 50.54
N SER A 688 29.76 -30.01 50.48
CA SER A 688 28.80 -29.52 49.51
C SER A 688 28.39 -28.13 49.96
N SER A 689 29.01 -27.11 49.40
CA SER A 689 28.42 -25.78 49.31
C SER A 689 27.10 -25.92 48.55
N SER A 690 26.01 -26.15 49.28
CA SER A 690 24.64 -26.14 48.75
C SER A 690 24.27 -24.69 48.45
N SER A 691 24.86 -24.13 47.40
CA SER A 691 24.17 -23.12 46.62
C SER A 691 23.00 -23.83 45.97
N SER A 692 21.88 -23.87 46.67
CA SER A 692 20.59 -24.23 46.12
C SER A 692 20.39 -23.33 44.91
N LYS A 693 20.70 -23.83 43.71
CA LYS A 693 20.34 -23.19 42.45
C LYS A 693 18.83 -23.05 42.52
N LEU A 694 18.35 -21.86 42.90
CA LEU A 694 16.96 -21.47 42.77
C LEU A 694 16.63 -21.69 41.29
N HIS A 695 15.99 -22.81 40.99
CA HIS A 695 15.53 -23.10 39.65
C HIS A 695 14.53 -21.99 39.33
N SER A 696 14.91 -21.10 38.41
CA SER A 696 14.05 -20.01 37.97
C SER A 696 12.72 -20.62 37.52
N LYS A 697 11.63 -20.25 38.19
CA LYS A 697 10.27 -20.68 37.86
C LYS A 697 10.05 -20.50 36.35
N PRO A 698 9.66 -21.55 35.60
CA PRO A 698 9.34 -21.41 34.19
C PRO A 698 8.07 -20.56 34.02
N PRO A 699 7.89 -19.89 32.86
CA PRO A 699 6.64 -19.22 32.53
C PRO A 699 5.48 -20.21 32.65
N THR A 700 4.39 -19.80 33.29
CA THR A 700 3.22 -20.65 33.56
C THR A 700 2.04 -20.34 32.65
N ASP A 701 1.95 -19.10 32.14
CA ASP A 701 0.97 -18.66 31.13
C ASP A 701 1.65 -18.70 29.75
N ILE A 702 1.44 -19.79 29.02
CA ILE A 702 2.07 -20.01 27.71
C ILE A 702 0.95 -20.06 26.67
N ARG A 703 1.00 -19.15 25.70
CA ARG A 703 -0.04 -19.02 24.67
C ARG A 703 0.57 -18.95 23.28
N LEU A 704 -0.14 -19.51 22.32
CA LEU A 704 0.22 -19.49 20.91
C LEU A 704 -0.82 -18.68 20.15
N PHE A 705 -0.36 -17.75 19.33
CA PHE A 705 -1.21 -16.87 18.55
C PHE A 705 -0.92 -17.00 17.05
N ARG A 706 -1.93 -16.75 16.23
CA ARG A 706 -1.81 -16.55 14.78
C ARG A 706 -2.44 -15.24 14.35
N PHE A 707 -2.14 -14.81 13.14
CA PHE A 707 -2.86 -13.72 12.49
C PHE A 707 -4.22 -14.21 11.97
N PRO A 708 -5.22 -13.32 11.86
CA PRO A 708 -6.50 -13.65 11.24
C PRO A 708 -6.34 -13.98 9.77
N PHE A 709 -7.17 -14.89 9.28
CA PHE A 709 -7.26 -15.18 7.85
C PHE A 709 -8.06 -14.08 7.11
N PRO A 710 -7.90 -13.95 5.78
CA PRO A 710 -8.74 -13.05 4.99
C PRO A 710 -10.23 -13.38 5.18
N GLY A 711 -10.99 -12.44 5.74
CA GLY A 711 -12.43 -12.59 6.02
C GLY A 711 -12.77 -12.96 7.47
N GLU A 712 -11.78 -13.34 8.28
CA GLU A 712 -11.96 -13.55 9.71
C GLU A 712 -11.94 -12.18 10.41
N THR A 713 -13.07 -11.77 10.97
CA THR A 713 -13.17 -10.55 11.77
C THR A 713 -12.71 -10.86 13.18
N VAL A 714 -11.68 -10.15 13.64
CA VAL A 714 -11.33 -10.11 15.06
C VAL A 714 -12.19 -9.00 15.66
N ASP A 715 -12.83 -9.23 16.81
CA ASP A 715 -13.55 -8.17 17.53
C ASP A 715 -12.57 -7.03 17.86
N GLU A 716 -12.58 -5.99 17.04
CA GLU A 716 -11.80 -4.76 17.25
C GLU A 716 -12.48 -3.80 18.24
N ASP A 717 -13.71 -4.11 18.68
CA ASP A 717 -14.49 -3.30 19.62
C ASP A 717 -13.88 -3.25 21.03
N GLY A 718 -12.98 -4.18 21.34
CA GLY A 718 -11.97 -3.93 22.35
C GLY A 718 -10.96 -2.97 21.75
N ILE A 719 -11.21 -1.64 21.86
CA ILE A 719 -10.20 -0.60 21.63
C ILE A 719 -8.87 -1.19 22.07
N PRO A 720 -7.85 -1.34 21.19
CA PRO A 720 -6.56 -1.82 21.62
C PRO A 720 -6.13 -0.86 22.71
N GLY A 721 -6.33 -1.28 23.96
CA GLY A 721 -5.84 -0.52 25.08
C GLY A 721 -4.36 -0.34 24.79
N LEU A 722 -3.82 0.80 25.21
CA LEU A 722 -2.38 1.03 25.24
C LEU A 722 -1.63 -0.20 25.85
N ASP A 723 -2.36 -1.05 26.57
CA ASP A 723 -1.93 -2.20 27.33
C ASP A 723 -2.26 -3.58 26.72
N ASN A 724 -2.72 -3.77 25.47
CA ASN A 724 -2.87 -5.13 24.91
C ASN A 724 -2.30 -5.32 23.49
N LEU A 725 -1.03 -5.75 23.42
CA LEU A 725 -0.37 -6.07 22.15
C LEU A 725 -0.80 -7.39 21.50
N THR A 726 -1.65 -8.21 22.13
CA THR A 726 -2.25 -9.37 21.46
C THR A 726 -3.47 -9.00 20.61
N THR A 727 -3.94 -7.75 20.67
CA THR A 727 -5.05 -7.25 19.83
C THR A 727 -4.77 -7.48 18.34
N GLY A 728 -5.76 -8.01 17.64
CA GLY A 728 -5.68 -8.40 16.23
C GLY A 728 -4.98 -9.73 15.96
N LEU A 729 -4.68 -10.51 17.01
CA LEU A 729 -4.24 -11.91 16.90
C LEU A 729 -5.31 -12.85 17.43
N ILE A 730 -5.29 -14.08 16.94
CA ILE A 730 -6.22 -15.15 17.34
C ILE A 730 -5.42 -16.19 18.12
N GLU A 731 -5.88 -16.48 19.34
CA GLU A 731 -5.31 -17.53 20.18
C GLU A 731 -5.64 -18.90 19.59
N ILE A 732 -4.65 -19.78 19.52
CA ILE A 732 -4.81 -21.16 19.03
C ILE A 732 -5.13 -22.06 20.22
N ASP A 733 -6.15 -22.91 20.06
CA ASP A 733 -6.55 -23.86 21.10
C ASP A 733 -5.43 -24.88 21.36
N PRO A 734 -5.01 -25.10 22.62
CA PRO A 734 -4.03 -26.13 22.98
C PRO A 734 -4.45 -27.58 22.64
N SER A 735 -5.72 -27.82 22.31
CA SER A 735 -6.29 -29.12 21.95
C SER A 735 -5.93 -29.55 20.52
N ASP A 736 -5.56 -28.59 19.66
CA ASP A 736 -5.25 -28.86 18.25
C ASP A 736 -3.91 -29.59 18.12
N HIS A 737 -3.91 -30.77 17.47
CA HIS A 737 -2.72 -31.59 17.21
C HIS A 737 -1.82 -31.01 16.10
N ARG A 738 -1.48 -29.73 16.19
CA ARG A 738 -0.76 -28.94 15.17
C ARG A 738 -1.51 -28.78 13.85
N GLU A 739 -2.83 -28.93 13.84
CA GLU A 739 -3.67 -28.70 12.65
C GLU A 739 -3.52 -27.27 12.11
N TYR A 740 -3.23 -26.30 12.99
CA TYR A 740 -2.86 -24.93 12.62
C TYR A 740 -1.62 -24.83 11.70
N LEU A 741 -0.81 -25.89 11.56
CA LEU A 741 0.31 -25.94 10.60
C LEU A 741 -0.12 -26.38 9.19
N ASP A 742 -1.30 -26.99 9.04
CA ASP A 742 -1.71 -27.59 7.77
C ASP A 742 -1.94 -26.55 6.68
N ILE A 743 -2.37 -25.34 7.04
CA ILE A 743 -2.44 -24.20 6.12
C ILE A 743 -1.10 -23.85 5.46
N TYR A 744 0.03 -24.01 6.17
CA TYR A 744 1.36 -23.77 5.61
C TYR A 744 1.80 -24.90 4.69
N LYS A 745 1.46 -26.15 5.06
CA LYS A 745 1.72 -27.32 4.23
C LYS A 745 0.93 -27.24 2.92
N GLN A 746 -0.34 -26.85 3.01
CA GLN A 746 -1.21 -26.64 1.85
C GLN A 746 -0.65 -25.54 0.94
N ALA A 747 -0.22 -24.40 1.49
CA ALA A 747 0.37 -23.33 0.68
C ALA A 747 1.63 -23.78 -0.10
N ILE A 748 2.46 -24.65 0.50
CA ILE A 748 3.62 -25.23 -0.20
C ILE A 748 3.18 -26.24 -1.26
N ALA A 749 2.18 -27.06 -0.97
CA ALA A 749 1.63 -28.02 -1.92
C ALA A 749 1.03 -27.29 -3.14
N ASP A 750 0.27 -26.22 -2.94
CA ASP A 750 -0.29 -25.37 -3.99
C ASP A 750 0.82 -24.75 -4.86
N ALA A 751 1.90 -24.26 -4.22
CA ALA A 751 3.06 -23.73 -4.94
C ALA A 751 3.80 -24.82 -5.75
N GLN A 752 3.86 -26.05 -5.24
CA GLN A 752 4.45 -27.18 -5.96
C GLN A 752 3.61 -27.58 -7.17
N LEU A 753 2.28 -27.66 -7.02
CA LEU A 753 1.36 -27.98 -8.11
C LEU A 753 1.53 -27.02 -9.30
N TYR A 754 1.82 -25.73 -9.04
CA TYR A 754 2.11 -24.77 -10.10
C TYR A 754 3.37 -25.12 -10.90
N LEU A 755 4.47 -25.47 -10.22
CA LEU A 755 5.72 -25.85 -10.87
C LEU A 755 5.56 -27.13 -11.69
N ASP A 756 4.82 -28.11 -11.18
CA ASP A 756 4.56 -29.37 -11.88
C ASP A 756 3.66 -29.15 -13.12
N TYR A 757 2.67 -28.27 -13.02
CA TYR A 757 1.79 -27.92 -14.14
C TYR A 757 2.54 -27.22 -15.28
N GLN A 758 3.41 -26.26 -14.96
CA GLN A 758 4.23 -25.55 -15.97
C GLN A 758 5.14 -26.52 -16.73
N TYR A 759 5.77 -27.46 -16.02
CA TYR A 759 6.61 -28.49 -16.63
C TYR A 759 5.82 -29.34 -17.64
N GLN A 760 4.59 -29.72 -17.30
CA GLN A 760 3.73 -30.50 -18.19
C GLN A 760 3.22 -29.70 -19.40
N ASP A 761 2.87 -28.42 -19.24
CA ASP A 761 2.38 -27.61 -20.36
C ASP A 761 3.49 -27.28 -21.37
N ASN A 762 4.72 -27.10 -20.90
CA ASN A 762 5.89 -26.94 -21.77
C ASN A 762 6.19 -28.20 -22.59
N LEU A 763 5.97 -29.41 -22.03
CA LEU A 763 6.07 -30.68 -22.78
C LEU A 763 4.91 -30.87 -23.78
N ALA A 764 3.71 -30.36 -23.47
CA ALA A 764 2.51 -30.58 -24.28
C ALA A 764 2.36 -29.59 -25.46
N LEU A 765 3.17 -28.53 -25.52
CA LEU A 765 3.16 -27.55 -26.61
C LEU A 765 3.43 -28.18 -27.99
N ASP A 766 4.09 -29.35 -28.04
CA ASP A 766 4.32 -30.13 -29.26
C ASP A 766 3.13 -31.04 -29.68
N GLN A 767 2.05 -31.14 -28.89
CA GLN A 767 0.92 -32.07 -29.15
C GLN A 767 -0.49 -31.41 -29.21
N ARG A 768 -0.57 -30.08 -29.32
CA ARG A 768 -1.83 -29.30 -29.14
C ARG A 768 -2.94 -29.45 -30.20
N ASP A 769 -2.85 -30.39 -31.14
CA ASP A 769 -3.89 -30.58 -32.18
C ASP A 769 -4.99 -31.58 -31.80
N SER A 770 -4.94 -32.22 -30.62
CA SER A 770 -5.97 -33.15 -30.17
C SER A 770 -7.00 -32.44 -29.26
N GLY A 771 -8.09 -31.97 -29.87
CA GLY A 771 -9.19 -31.18 -29.26
C GLY A 771 -10.03 -31.88 -28.18
N VAL A 772 -9.42 -32.62 -27.25
CA VAL A 772 -10.13 -33.25 -26.13
C VAL A 772 -10.13 -32.31 -24.93
N GLY A 773 -11.27 -31.64 -24.73
CA GLY A 773 -11.53 -30.66 -23.67
C GLY A 773 -11.63 -31.25 -22.26
N GLY A 774 -10.53 -31.79 -21.73
CA GLY A 774 -10.42 -32.09 -20.30
C GLY A 774 -10.31 -30.79 -19.50
N TYR A 775 -11.13 -30.64 -18.46
CA TYR A 775 -11.06 -29.53 -17.51
C TYR A 775 -9.70 -29.54 -16.78
N LYS A 776 -8.68 -28.90 -17.37
CA LYS A 776 -7.39 -28.67 -16.72
C LYS A 776 -7.60 -27.58 -15.66
N VAL A 777 -7.72 -27.98 -14.40
CA VAL A 777 -7.64 -27.05 -13.27
C VAL A 777 -6.20 -26.53 -13.22
N SER A 778 -5.97 -25.34 -13.77
CA SER A 778 -4.67 -24.66 -13.65
C SER A 778 -4.61 -24.01 -12.26
N PRO A 779 -3.56 -24.26 -11.45
CA PRO A 779 -3.41 -23.59 -10.18
C PRO A 779 -3.30 -22.07 -10.39
N PRO A 780 -3.85 -21.25 -9.47
CA PRO A 780 -3.87 -19.80 -9.62
C PRO A 780 -2.44 -19.27 -9.68
N CYS A 781 -2.10 -18.60 -10.78
CA CYS A 781 -0.79 -17.97 -10.92
C CYS A 781 -0.76 -16.65 -10.15
N VAL A 782 0.26 -16.49 -9.31
CA VAL A 782 0.46 -15.27 -8.51
C VAL A 782 1.14 -14.17 -9.34
N LEU A 783 1.93 -14.49 -10.37
CA LEU A 783 2.64 -13.50 -11.19
C LEU A 783 1.94 -13.26 -12.54
N CYS A 784 1.65 -12.01 -12.86
CA CYS A 784 1.18 -11.61 -14.18
C CYS A 784 2.23 -10.73 -14.89
N THR A 785 2.79 -11.27 -15.97
CA THR A 785 3.80 -10.63 -16.82
C THR A 785 3.21 -9.99 -18.09
N VAL A 786 1.90 -10.09 -18.28
CA VAL A 786 1.20 -9.49 -19.41
C VAL A 786 1.01 -8.00 -19.15
N PRO A 787 1.50 -7.09 -20.02
CA PRO A 787 1.34 -5.65 -19.83
C PRO A 787 -0.12 -5.22 -19.97
N ASP A 788 -0.58 -4.30 -19.10
CA ASP A 788 -1.95 -3.73 -19.15
C ASP A 788 -1.99 -2.19 -18.97
N CYS A 789 -0.84 -1.59 -18.67
CA CYS A 789 -0.72 -0.15 -18.39
C CYS A 789 -0.93 0.80 -19.59
N GLU A 790 -1.37 0.30 -20.73
CA GLU A 790 -1.82 1.15 -21.82
C GLU A 790 -3.32 1.42 -21.63
N GLY A 791 -3.64 2.61 -21.12
CA GLY A 791 -5.03 3.08 -21.08
C GLY A 791 -5.67 3.06 -22.48
N PRO A 792 -7.00 3.26 -22.56
CA PRO A 792 -7.74 3.24 -23.82
C PRO A 792 -6.97 4.00 -24.89
N ALA A 793 -6.87 3.41 -26.10
CA ALA A 793 -6.13 3.97 -27.23
C ALA A 793 -6.29 5.49 -27.26
N ARG A 794 -5.17 6.22 -27.20
CA ARG A 794 -5.20 7.67 -27.06
C ARG A 794 -6.01 8.23 -28.21
N ARG A 795 -7.14 8.83 -27.85
CA ARG A 795 -7.86 9.71 -28.74
C ARG A 795 -7.38 11.14 -28.48
N GLY A 796 -7.12 11.86 -29.56
CA GLY A 796 -6.77 13.28 -29.56
C GLY A 796 -7.92 14.11 -29.04
N ALA A 797 -7.70 15.40 -28.93
CA ALA A 797 -8.71 16.32 -28.37
C ALA A 797 -10.08 16.21 -29.05
N GLU A 798 -10.12 15.83 -30.34
CA GLU A 798 -11.34 15.68 -31.16
C GLU A 798 -11.72 14.21 -31.42
N GLY A 799 -11.15 13.24 -30.69
CA GLY A 799 -11.50 11.82 -30.85
C GLY A 799 -10.66 11.04 -31.87
N GLU A 800 -9.73 11.68 -32.58
CA GLU A 800 -8.80 11.06 -33.55
C GLU A 800 -7.83 10.10 -32.87
N ARG A 801 -7.37 9.04 -33.52
CA ARG A 801 -6.46 8.06 -32.89
C ARG A 801 -5.01 8.61 -32.92
N VAL A 802 -4.47 9.04 -31.78
CA VAL A 802 -3.15 9.70 -31.71
C VAL A 802 -2.01 8.72 -31.48
N ASP A 803 -2.24 7.59 -30.79
CA ASP A 803 -1.18 6.63 -30.46
C ASP A 803 -1.73 5.19 -30.54
N GLY A 804 -1.11 4.36 -31.39
CA GLY A 804 -1.58 3.02 -31.77
C GLY A 804 -1.11 1.84 -30.90
N ARG A 805 -0.43 2.04 -29.78
CA ARG A 805 -0.07 0.93 -28.88
C ARG A 805 -1.11 0.87 -27.77
N GLY A 806 -2.08 -0.01 -27.96
CA GLY A 806 -3.06 -0.41 -26.95
C GLY A 806 -2.82 -1.86 -26.60
N GLY A 807 -1.94 -2.10 -25.63
CA GLY A 807 -1.56 -3.40 -25.07
C GLY A 807 -2.67 -4.10 -24.30
N MET A 808 -3.94 -3.70 -24.46
CA MET A 808 -5.08 -4.32 -23.78
C MET A 808 -5.48 -5.68 -24.38
N SER A 809 -4.87 -6.12 -25.48
CA SER A 809 -5.21 -7.39 -26.15
C SER A 809 -4.50 -8.61 -25.56
N GLY A 810 -3.56 -8.42 -24.63
CA GLY A 810 -2.93 -9.54 -23.92
C GLY A 810 -3.97 -10.37 -23.17
N ARG A 811 -3.96 -11.69 -23.35
CA ARG A 811 -4.78 -12.60 -22.54
C ARG A 811 -4.15 -12.71 -21.16
N HIS A 812 -4.85 -12.21 -20.17
CA HIS A 812 -4.43 -12.32 -18.78
C HIS A 812 -4.95 -13.61 -18.15
N LYS A 813 -4.22 -14.13 -17.16
CA LYS A 813 -4.67 -15.26 -16.34
C LYS A 813 -5.84 -14.82 -15.45
N GLU A 814 -6.82 -15.69 -15.26
CA GLU A 814 -7.97 -15.41 -14.39
C GLU A 814 -7.52 -15.04 -12.97
N GLY A 815 -8.20 -14.08 -12.36
CA GLY A 815 -7.90 -13.62 -11.01
C GLY A 815 -6.70 -12.67 -10.88
N CYS A 816 -5.97 -12.35 -11.95
CA CYS A 816 -4.85 -11.42 -11.85
C CYS A 816 -5.32 -9.96 -11.59
N GLY A 817 -4.42 -9.17 -10.99
CA GLY A 817 -4.68 -7.76 -10.65
C GLY A 817 -4.97 -6.87 -11.87
N HIS A 818 -4.51 -7.24 -13.07
CA HIS A 818 -4.86 -6.53 -14.30
C HIS A 818 -6.33 -6.76 -14.69
N LEU A 819 -6.80 -8.01 -14.76
CA LEU A 819 -8.21 -8.29 -15.06
C LEU A 819 -9.15 -7.73 -14.01
N LEU A 820 -8.77 -7.85 -12.74
CA LEU A 820 -9.53 -7.24 -11.65
C LEU A 820 -9.56 -5.71 -11.83
N GLY A 821 -8.42 -5.09 -12.13
CA GLY A 821 -8.35 -3.67 -12.47
C GLY A 821 -9.20 -3.28 -13.68
N ARG A 822 -9.23 -4.08 -14.75
CA ARG A 822 -10.11 -3.83 -15.89
C ARG A 822 -11.57 -3.87 -15.47
N ARG A 823 -12.00 -4.87 -14.70
CA ARG A 823 -13.38 -4.94 -14.20
C ARG A 823 -13.72 -3.74 -13.34
N ILE A 824 -12.91 -3.46 -12.32
CA ILE A 824 -13.13 -2.33 -11.38
C ILE A 824 -13.17 -1.00 -12.11
N TRP A 825 -12.16 -0.71 -12.93
CA TRP A 825 -11.93 0.62 -13.48
C TRP A 825 -12.53 0.80 -14.88
N SER A 826 -13.18 -0.22 -15.45
CA SER A 826 -13.98 -0.09 -16.67
C SER A 826 -15.46 0.16 -16.34
N TRP A 827 -16.30 0.05 -17.38
CA TRP A 827 -17.75 0.10 -17.25
C TRP A 827 -18.35 -1.23 -16.75
N GLU A 828 -17.61 -2.35 -16.80
CA GLU A 828 -18.09 -3.65 -16.28
C GLU A 828 -18.28 -3.62 -14.76
N GLY A 829 -17.49 -2.80 -14.06
CA GLY A 829 -17.64 -2.57 -12.62
C GLY A 829 -18.95 -1.88 -12.23
N PHE A 830 -19.77 -1.45 -13.19
CA PHE A 830 -21.13 -0.96 -12.91
C PHE A 830 -22.18 -2.09 -12.89
N ASP A 831 -21.92 -3.22 -13.57
CA ASP A 831 -22.91 -4.28 -13.79
C ASP A 831 -22.77 -5.45 -12.79
N HIS A 832 -21.60 -5.61 -12.17
CA HIS A 832 -21.31 -6.69 -11.21
C HIS A 832 -21.57 -6.33 -9.74
N GLU A 833 -22.21 -5.18 -9.47
CA GLU A 833 -22.29 -4.62 -8.11
C GLU A 833 -23.70 -4.26 -7.65
#